data_AF-A0A4D6MLE9-F1
#
_entry.id   AF-A0A4D6MLE9-F1
#
_cell.length_a   1.000
_cell.length_b   1.000
_cell.length_c   1.000
_cell.angle_alpha   90.00
_cell.angle_beta   90.00
_cell.angle_gamma   90.00
#
_symmetry.space_group_name_H-M   'P 1'
#
loop_
_entity.id
_entity.type
_entity.pdbx_description
1 polymer ?
#
loop_
_entity_poly.entity_id
_entity_poly.type
_entity_poly.pdbx_seq_one_letter_code
_entity_poly.pdbx_strand_id
1 'polypeptide(L)'
;MSPSLDLPPKGGFSFDLCRRNAMLESKGLKAPTFLKTGTTIVGLVFQDGVILGADTRATEGPIVADKNCEKIHYMAPNIYCCGAGTAADTEAVTDMVSSQLQLHRYHTGRESRVVTALTLLKKHLFNYQGHVSAALVLGGVDITGPHLHTIYPHGSTDTLPFATMGSGSLAAMSVFESKYKENLSRDEGIQIVVEAICAGIFNDLGSGSNVDVCVITKGNKDYLRNHLLPNPRTYVNPKGFEFPKKTEVLLTKITPLKEKVEVIEGDAMEDLCISGVSKSKFYYYNSESVNCSRREKKRISTLQTRTRFEVCEHMKILSRAQVLKFRFALKCGKIDPLSCKFSSSFSNGSSSESYGKAKVDSFMDDTSHSQDDALKSEAMRKTVHDVCRVLDTGPWGPALEDALNTFDDMPQPELVVGVVRRLKHVKVALQYFRWVETKTERPHCPEVYNALLMLMARTRNLDYLEQILEEMGQAGFGPSNNTCIELVSSFIKSRKLREAFGVIETMRKFKFRPAYSAYTTLIGALSAAHEADLMLTLLHQMQEIGYEVSVHLFTTLIRAFARDGRIDAALSLLDEMKSNSFNADIVLYNVCIDCFGKVGKLDMAWKFFHEMKSQGLIPDDVTYTSMIGVLCKAERLDEAVELFEELDRNRSVPCVYAYNTMIMGYGSVGKFDKAYSLLERQKRKGCIPSVIAYNCILTCLGRKGKVEEAFRVFEEMKIDAAPNLATYNILVDMLCKAGDHEAALKVRDSMKEAGLFPNIMTVHIMIDRLLVYTSLIRNFCKCGRKEDGHKMKEDGHKIYKEMMHRGCFPDLMLLNNYMDCVFKAGEIEKGRALFEEIKARGLTPDVRSYSILIHGLVKAGFSRETYKLFYEMKEQGLHLDTRAYNIVIDGFCKSGKVNKAYQLLEEMKAKGLQPTVVTYGSVIDGLAKIDRLDEAYMLFEEAKSKGVDLNVVVYSSLVDGFGKVGRIDEAYLILEELMQKDLTPNTYTWNCLLDALVKAEEIDESLVCFQNMKNLKCPPNEVTYSIMINGLCKVRKFNKAFVFWQEMQKQGLKPNTITYTTMISGLARVGNVLEAKDLFERFKSSGGIPDSACYNAMIEGLSNANKAMDAYTLFEETRLKGCRIYSKTCVVLLDALHKVDCLEQAAIVGAVLREMAKSQHATRLS
;
A
#
# COMPACT_ATOMS: atom_id res chain seq x y z
N MET A 1 -9.90 -50.70 22.45
CA MET A 1 -8.48 -50.29 22.55
C MET A 1 -8.29 -49.08 21.66
N SER A 2 -8.16 -47.91 22.28
CA SER A 2 -7.96 -46.62 21.60
C SER A 2 -6.53 -46.51 21.06
N PRO A 3 -6.29 -46.05 19.82
CA PRO A 3 -4.98 -45.56 19.43
C PRO A 3 -4.78 -44.17 20.05
N SER A 4 -3.93 -44.09 21.06
CA SER A 4 -3.44 -42.83 21.62
C SER A 4 -2.75 -42.04 20.52
N LEU A 5 -3.32 -40.89 20.16
CA LEU A 5 -2.65 -39.86 19.37
C LEU A 5 -1.46 -39.33 20.17
N ASP A 6 -0.27 -39.76 19.78
CA ASP A 6 1.00 -39.17 20.19
C ASP A 6 1.01 -37.69 19.79
N LEU A 7 0.66 -36.81 20.74
CA LEU A 7 1.13 -35.43 20.73
C LEU A 7 2.67 -35.48 20.67
N PRO A 8 3.34 -34.85 19.70
CA PRO A 8 4.79 -34.77 19.77
C PRO A 8 5.12 -34.00 21.07
N PRO A 9 6.05 -34.53 21.89
CA PRO A 9 6.43 -33.86 23.12
C PRO A 9 6.91 -32.45 22.78
N LYS A 10 6.56 -31.48 23.63
CA LYS A 10 7.01 -30.08 23.56
C LYS A 10 8.55 -30.01 23.61
N GLY A 11 9.20 -30.24 22.46
CA GLY A 11 10.61 -30.01 22.20
C GLY A 11 10.76 -28.79 21.29
N GLY A 12 11.84 -28.03 21.44
CA GLY A 12 12.04 -26.70 20.85
C GLY A 12 12.01 -26.58 19.31
N PHE A 13 11.84 -27.67 18.56
CA PHE A 13 11.75 -27.65 17.10
C PHE A 13 10.32 -27.97 16.63
N SER A 14 9.65 -27.00 15.99
CA SER A 14 8.38 -27.21 15.27
C SER A 14 8.67 -27.46 13.79
N PHE A 15 8.36 -28.67 13.33
CA PHE A 15 8.44 -29.07 11.93
C PHE A 15 7.17 -28.74 11.14
N ASP A 16 6.22 -28.02 11.74
CA ASP A 16 5.00 -27.56 11.06
C ASP A 16 5.33 -26.63 9.89
N LEU A 17 6.41 -25.84 10.05
CA LEU A 17 6.97 -25.02 8.99
C LEU A 17 7.56 -25.87 7.85
N CYS A 18 8.08 -27.07 8.12
CA CYS A 18 8.57 -27.96 7.07
C CYS A 18 7.41 -28.51 6.23
N ARG A 19 6.28 -28.92 6.84
CA ARG A 19 5.08 -29.34 6.10
C ARG A 19 4.51 -28.18 5.27
N ARG A 20 4.44 -26.99 5.86
CA ARG A 20 4.02 -25.77 5.16
C ARG A 20 4.96 -25.46 4.00
N ASN A 21 6.28 -25.51 4.21
CA ASN A 21 7.26 -25.20 3.17
C ASN A 21 7.24 -26.25 2.05
N ALA A 22 7.09 -27.55 2.35
CA ALA A 22 6.88 -28.59 1.35
C ALA A 22 5.59 -28.37 0.54
N MET A 23 4.53 -27.88 1.19
CA MET A 23 3.28 -27.48 0.54
C MET A 23 3.42 -26.18 -0.28
N LEU A 24 4.40 -25.34 0.01
CA LEU A 24 4.72 -24.14 -0.78
C LEU A 24 5.65 -24.49 -1.96
N GLU A 25 6.60 -25.40 -1.77
CA GLU A 25 7.46 -25.95 -2.82
C GLU A 25 6.64 -26.72 -3.86
N SER A 26 5.66 -27.52 -3.43
CA SER A 26 4.72 -28.17 -4.35
C SER A 26 3.83 -27.19 -5.12
N LYS A 27 3.72 -25.94 -4.64
CA LYS A 27 3.03 -24.82 -5.31
C LYS A 27 3.97 -23.93 -6.13
N GLY A 28 5.22 -24.35 -6.34
CA GLY A 28 6.20 -23.65 -7.17
C GLY A 28 6.94 -22.50 -6.49
N LEU A 29 6.74 -22.28 -5.19
CA LEU A 29 7.57 -21.36 -4.41
C LEU A 29 8.88 -22.08 -4.03
N LYS A 30 10.01 -21.63 -4.60
CA LYS A 30 11.32 -22.12 -4.17
C LYS A 30 11.54 -21.81 -2.70
N ALA A 31 11.80 -22.83 -1.87
CA ALA A 31 12.22 -22.60 -0.51
C ALA A 31 13.56 -21.84 -0.49
N PRO A 32 13.79 -21.00 0.53
CA PRO A 32 15.13 -20.46 0.77
C PRO A 32 16.08 -21.62 1.01
N THR A 33 17.19 -21.64 0.28
CA THR A 33 18.27 -22.60 0.48
C THR A 33 18.93 -22.33 1.82
N PHE A 34 19.13 -23.37 2.64
CA PHE A 34 19.83 -23.24 3.90
C PHE A 34 21.34 -23.20 3.66
N LEU A 35 22.03 -22.36 4.44
CA LEU A 35 23.46 -22.13 4.34
C LEU A 35 24.22 -23.31 4.97
N LYS A 36 24.80 -24.17 4.14
CA LYS A 36 25.76 -25.17 4.62
C LYS A 36 27.10 -24.49 4.90
N THR A 37 27.51 -24.48 6.16
CA THR A 37 28.82 -23.93 6.52
C THR A 37 29.90 -24.95 6.18
N GLY A 38 30.72 -24.66 5.17
CA GLY A 38 32.01 -25.32 5.08
C GLY A 38 32.83 -24.90 6.31
N THR A 39 33.29 -25.91 7.05
CA THR A 39 33.81 -25.72 8.40
C THR A 39 34.84 -26.79 8.70
N THR A 40 35.94 -26.39 9.32
CA THR A 40 36.83 -27.29 10.06
C THR A 40 36.67 -27.02 11.55
N ILE A 41 36.20 -28.02 12.29
CA ILE A 41 36.21 -28.03 13.76
C ILE A 41 37.07 -29.18 14.25
N VAL A 42 37.81 -28.93 15.32
CA VAL A 42 38.73 -29.90 15.92
C VAL A 42 38.70 -29.81 17.44
N GLY A 43 39.16 -30.88 18.09
CA GLY A 43 39.40 -30.90 19.51
C GLY A 43 40.58 -31.81 19.86
N LEU A 44 41.24 -31.51 20.98
CA LEU A 44 42.44 -32.21 21.45
C LEU A 44 42.43 -32.26 22.98
N VAL A 45 42.67 -33.43 23.55
CA VAL A 45 42.92 -33.62 24.98
C VAL A 45 44.42 -33.49 25.24
N PHE A 46 44.79 -32.68 26.22
CA PHE A 46 46.16 -32.51 26.70
C PHE A 46 46.22 -32.74 28.22
N GLN A 47 47.42 -32.70 28.82
CA GLN A 47 47.64 -33.17 30.19
C GLN A 47 46.72 -32.50 31.24
N ASP A 48 46.44 -31.21 31.10
CA ASP A 48 45.68 -30.42 32.08
C ASP A 48 44.28 -29.99 31.61
N GLY A 49 43.82 -30.45 30.44
CA GLY A 49 42.56 -29.97 29.88
C GLY A 49 42.21 -30.42 28.46
N VAL A 50 41.31 -29.67 27.85
CA VAL A 50 40.85 -29.87 26.45
C VAL A 50 41.00 -28.58 25.68
N ILE A 51 41.48 -28.68 24.45
CA ILE A 51 41.58 -27.57 23.49
C ILE A 51 40.58 -27.84 22.37
N LEU A 52 39.70 -26.89 22.13
CA LEU A 52 38.78 -26.87 21.01
C LEU A 52 39.25 -25.83 20.01
N GLY A 53 39.03 -26.07 18.73
CA GLY A 53 39.28 -25.06 17.73
C GLY A 53 38.34 -25.17 16.54
N ALA A 54 38.09 -24.02 15.92
CA ALA A 54 37.20 -23.91 14.78
C ALA A 54 37.66 -22.80 13.84
N ASP A 55 37.28 -22.92 12.57
CA ASP A 55 37.36 -21.79 11.65
C ASP A 55 36.13 -20.85 11.79
N THR A 56 36.19 -19.70 11.10
CA THR A 56 35.22 -18.60 11.33
C THR A 56 34.30 -18.28 10.16
N ARG A 57 34.15 -19.12 9.13
CA ARG A 57 33.42 -18.73 7.90
C ARG A 57 32.11 -19.48 7.70
N ALA A 58 31.06 -18.78 7.31
CA ALA A 58 29.82 -19.36 6.83
C ALA A 58 29.69 -19.18 5.31
N THR A 59 29.29 -20.22 4.60
CA THR A 59 29.20 -20.27 3.13
C THR A 59 27.81 -20.69 2.64
N GLU A 60 27.46 -20.29 1.42
CA GLU A 60 26.37 -20.84 0.61
C GLU A 60 26.93 -21.33 -0.73
N GLY A 61 27.26 -22.61 -0.85
CA GLY A 61 27.93 -23.10 -2.05
C GLY A 61 29.21 -22.28 -2.32
N PRO A 62 29.36 -21.62 -3.49
CA PRO A 62 30.54 -20.80 -3.80
C PRO A 62 30.55 -19.41 -3.13
N ILE A 63 29.48 -19.00 -2.43
CA ILE A 63 29.34 -17.65 -1.87
C ILE A 63 29.75 -17.64 -0.40
N VAL A 64 30.58 -16.68 0.00
CA VAL A 64 30.94 -16.44 1.41
C VAL A 64 29.92 -15.47 2.02
N ALA A 65 29.11 -15.95 2.97
CA ALA A 65 28.05 -15.17 3.61
C ALA A 65 28.58 -14.35 4.80
N ASP A 66 29.42 -14.97 5.64
CA ASP A 66 30.11 -14.31 6.75
C ASP A 66 31.52 -14.89 6.91
N LYS A 67 32.52 -14.04 7.12
CA LYS A 67 33.93 -14.43 7.32
C LYS A 67 34.31 -14.57 8.79
N ASN A 68 33.47 -14.12 9.72
CA ASN A 68 33.75 -14.13 11.16
C ASN A 68 32.59 -14.67 12.01
N CYS A 69 31.96 -15.74 11.55
CA CYS A 69 30.93 -16.50 12.25
C CYS A 69 31.54 -17.30 13.42
N GLU A 70 30.85 -17.31 14.57
CA GLU A 70 31.26 -18.08 15.76
C GLU A 70 30.76 -19.52 15.70
N LYS A 71 31.66 -20.46 15.93
CA LYS A 71 31.38 -21.90 15.84
C LYS A 71 31.73 -22.66 17.11
N ILE A 72 32.31 -22.00 18.11
CA ILE A 72 32.56 -22.56 19.44
C ILE A 72 31.47 -22.04 20.37
N HIS A 73 30.53 -22.90 20.72
CA HIS A 73 29.33 -22.57 21.49
C HIS A 73 29.54 -22.84 22.98
N TYR A 74 28.98 -21.97 23.82
CA TYR A 74 29.00 -22.09 25.27
C TYR A 74 27.90 -23.04 25.79
N MET A 75 28.26 -24.04 26.60
CA MET A 75 27.31 -24.99 27.21
C MET A 75 27.23 -24.82 28.72
N ALA A 76 28.38 -24.72 29.38
CA ALA A 76 28.53 -24.57 30.83
C ALA A 76 29.87 -23.89 31.13
N PRO A 77 30.11 -23.38 32.36
CA PRO A 77 31.39 -22.78 32.72
C PRO A 77 32.60 -23.67 32.40
N ASN A 78 32.41 -24.99 32.48
CA ASN A 78 33.41 -26.02 32.28
C ASN A 78 33.24 -26.83 30.98
N ILE A 79 32.31 -26.45 30.08
CA ILE A 79 31.95 -27.22 28.87
C ILE A 79 31.68 -26.28 27.69
N TYR A 80 32.34 -26.54 26.56
CA TYR A 80 32.10 -25.86 25.28
C TYR A 80 31.93 -26.88 24.15
N CYS A 81 31.35 -26.45 23.04
CA CYS A 81 31.00 -27.34 21.94
C CYS A 81 31.26 -26.66 20.60
N CYS A 82 32.07 -27.28 19.74
CA CYS A 82 32.23 -26.81 18.36
C CYS A 82 31.13 -27.35 17.46
N GLY A 83 30.55 -26.51 16.60
CA GLY A 83 29.49 -26.88 15.66
C GLY A 83 29.92 -26.90 14.20
N ALA A 84 29.54 -27.95 13.48
CA ALA A 84 29.66 -28.09 12.03
C ALA A 84 28.31 -28.52 11.42
N GLY A 85 28.03 -28.08 10.19
CA GLY A 85 26.77 -28.35 9.48
C GLY A 85 25.96 -27.08 9.22
N THR A 86 24.67 -27.10 9.55
CA THR A 86 23.81 -25.92 9.41
C THR A 86 23.97 -25.04 10.65
N ALA A 87 24.46 -23.81 10.49
CA ALA A 87 24.76 -22.91 11.63
C ALA A 87 23.55 -22.68 12.55
N ALA A 88 22.35 -22.56 11.98
CA ALA A 88 21.13 -22.37 12.76
C ALA A 88 20.78 -23.62 13.60
N ASP A 89 21.01 -24.82 13.06
CA ASP A 89 20.75 -26.07 13.78
C ASP A 89 21.74 -26.25 14.93
N THR A 90 23.03 -25.98 14.69
CA THR A 90 24.07 -26.09 15.72
C THR A 90 23.86 -25.10 16.86
N GLU A 91 23.53 -23.85 16.55
CA GLU A 91 23.24 -22.80 17.54
C GLU A 91 21.99 -23.16 18.37
N ALA A 92 20.88 -23.51 17.72
CA ALA A 92 19.64 -23.84 18.42
C ALA A 92 19.76 -25.09 19.32
N VAL A 93 20.47 -26.13 18.86
CA VAL A 93 20.69 -27.36 19.65
C VAL A 93 21.58 -27.06 20.86
N THR A 94 22.67 -26.32 20.68
CA THR A 94 23.60 -26.00 21.77
C THR A 94 22.97 -25.07 22.80
N ASP A 95 22.23 -24.03 22.39
CA ASP A 95 21.51 -23.12 23.30
C ASP A 95 20.44 -23.83 24.12
N MET A 96 19.69 -24.74 23.48
CA MET A 96 18.66 -25.53 24.17
C MET A 96 19.28 -26.40 25.27
N VAL A 97 20.37 -27.12 24.95
CA VAL A 97 21.05 -27.97 25.95
C VAL A 97 21.74 -27.12 27.01
N SER A 98 22.36 -26.00 26.64
CA SER A 98 22.97 -25.03 27.57
C SER A 98 21.97 -24.54 28.61
N SER A 99 20.75 -24.19 28.16
CA SER A 99 19.64 -23.79 29.03
C SER A 99 19.20 -24.90 29.98
N GLN A 100 19.13 -26.16 29.50
CA GLN A 100 18.78 -27.32 30.34
C GLN A 100 19.86 -27.60 31.39
N LEU A 101 21.14 -27.53 31.01
CA LEU A 101 22.26 -27.67 31.92
C LEU A 101 22.23 -26.59 32.99
N GLN A 102 21.92 -25.34 32.62
CA GLN A 102 21.79 -24.23 33.57
C GLN A 102 20.68 -24.48 34.59
N LEU A 103 19.49 -24.94 34.16
CA LEU A 103 18.40 -25.31 35.06
C LEU A 103 18.80 -26.47 35.99
N HIS A 104 19.48 -27.48 35.46
CA HIS A 104 19.97 -28.61 36.26
C HIS A 104 20.99 -28.15 37.32
N ARG A 105 21.89 -27.21 36.98
CA ARG A 105 22.82 -26.62 37.96
C ARG A 105 22.08 -25.86 39.05
N TYR A 106 21.10 -25.03 38.70
CA TYR A 106 20.32 -24.29 39.70
C TYR A 106 19.53 -25.20 40.63
N HIS A 107 18.98 -26.30 40.12
CA HIS A 107 18.22 -27.24 40.93
C HIS A 107 19.12 -28.09 41.86
N THR A 108 20.30 -28.50 41.39
CA THR A 108 21.17 -29.43 42.13
C THR A 108 22.26 -28.73 42.95
N GLY A 109 22.53 -27.45 42.69
CA GLY A 109 23.65 -26.72 43.28
C GLY A 109 25.04 -27.24 42.86
N ARG A 110 25.12 -28.14 41.87
CA ARG A 110 26.36 -28.80 41.42
C ARG A 110 26.75 -28.35 40.02
N GLU A 111 28.04 -28.41 39.71
CA GLU A 111 28.53 -28.17 38.34
C GLU A 111 28.06 -29.25 37.35
N SER A 112 27.97 -28.86 36.07
CA SER A 112 27.52 -29.75 35.00
C SER A 112 28.63 -30.76 34.64
N ARG A 113 28.30 -32.05 34.61
CA ARG A 113 29.20 -33.10 34.09
C ARG A 113 29.17 -33.14 32.57
N VAL A 114 30.31 -33.44 31.93
CA VAL A 114 30.41 -33.51 30.46
C VAL A 114 29.48 -34.60 29.91
N VAL A 115 29.41 -35.74 30.59
CA VAL A 115 28.52 -36.86 30.24
C VAL A 115 27.04 -36.46 30.22
N THR A 116 26.62 -35.52 31.08
CA THR A 116 25.24 -35.03 31.10
C THR A 116 24.94 -34.23 29.84
N ALA A 117 25.85 -33.34 29.43
CA ALA A 117 25.73 -32.59 28.17
C ALA A 117 25.73 -33.54 26.96
N LEU A 118 26.64 -34.52 26.94
CA LEU A 118 26.72 -35.55 25.90
C LEU A 118 25.41 -36.33 25.76
N THR A 119 24.82 -36.76 26.87
CA THR A 119 23.58 -37.54 26.87
C THR A 119 22.40 -36.74 26.33
N LEU A 120 22.28 -35.46 26.71
CA LEU A 120 21.23 -34.57 26.21
C LEU A 120 21.35 -34.33 24.70
N LEU A 121 22.57 -34.04 24.23
CA LEU A 121 22.85 -33.85 22.79
C LEU A 121 22.59 -35.12 22.00
N LYS A 122 23.13 -36.26 22.45
CA LYS A 122 22.93 -37.59 21.85
C LYS A 122 21.46 -37.95 21.71
N LYS A 123 20.70 -37.85 22.82
CA LYS A 123 19.28 -38.18 22.83
C LYS A 123 18.49 -37.26 21.90
N HIS A 124 18.83 -35.98 21.88
CA HIS A 124 18.17 -35.03 21.00
C HIS A 124 18.41 -35.34 19.53
N LEU A 125 19.67 -35.45 19.09
CA LEU A 125 20.01 -35.71 17.69
C LEU A 125 19.51 -37.08 17.21
N PHE A 126 19.57 -38.11 18.08
CA PHE A 126 19.00 -39.42 17.79
C PHE A 126 17.49 -39.35 17.56
N ASN A 127 16.74 -38.59 18.35
CA ASN A 127 15.29 -38.46 18.16
C ASN A 127 14.91 -37.88 16.79
N TYR A 128 15.81 -37.11 16.16
CA TYR A 128 15.57 -36.51 14.85
C TYR A 128 16.26 -37.24 13.69
N GLN A 129 16.94 -38.37 13.93
CA GLN A 129 17.47 -39.30 12.90
C GLN A 129 18.19 -38.59 11.72
N GLY A 130 18.97 -37.55 11.99
CA GLY A 130 19.72 -36.79 10.97
C GLY A 130 18.96 -35.67 10.27
N HIS A 131 17.69 -35.41 10.62
CA HIS A 131 16.93 -34.24 10.12
C HIS A 131 17.47 -32.90 10.67
N VAL A 132 18.13 -32.92 11.83
CA VAL A 132 18.85 -31.77 12.40
C VAL A 132 20.32 -31.93 12.01
N SER A 133 20.82 -31.03 11.15
CA SER A 133 22.17 -31.15 10.59
C SER A 133 23.22 -30.50 11.49
N ALA A 134 23.39 -31.04 12.70
CA ALA A 134 24.38 -30.60 13.68
C ALA A 134 25.39 -31.72 13.98
N ALA A 135 26.63 -31.53 13.49
CA ALA A 135 27.79 -32.32 13.85
C ALA A 135 28.59 -31.55 14.90
N LEU A 136 28.91 -32.18 16.03
CA LEU A 136 29.41 -31.48 17.21
C LEU A 136 30.68 -32.12 17.76
N VAL A 137 31.62 -31.29 18.20
CA VAL A 137 32.79 -31.70 19.01
C VAL A 137 32.63 -31.08 20.40
N LEU A 138 32.28 -31.90 21.38
CA LEU A 138 32.02 -31.50 22.76
C LEU A 138 33.30 -31.66 23.58
N GLY A 139 33.79 -30.57 24.17
CA GLY A 139 34.96 -30.56 25.05
C GLY A 139 34.64 -29.97 26.41
N GLY A 140 35.16 -30.57 27.46
CA GLY A 140 35.00 -30.02 28.81
C GLY A 140 35.88 -30.72 29.83
N VAL A 141 36.02 -30.09 30.99
CA VAL A 141 36.74 -30.66 32.14
C VAL A 141 35.76 -30.75 33.31
N ASP A 142 35.57 -31.93 33.85
CA ASP A 142 34.75 -32.11 35.05
C ASP A 142 35.52 -32.85 36.15
N ILE A 143 34.83 -33.29 37.20
CA ILE A 143 35.43 -33.96 38.35
C ILE A 143 36.21 -35.23 37.99
N THR A 144 35.92 -35.87 36.85
CA THR A 144 36.62 -37.08 36.41
C THR A 144 37.75 -36.80 35.44
N GLY A 145 37.98 -35.53 35.07
CA GLY A 145 39.08 -35.10 34.21
C GLY A 145 38.62 -34.43 32.91
N PRO A 146 39.54 -34.28 31.93
CA PRO A 146 39.22 -33.76 30.61
C PRO A 146 38.50 -34.80 29.75
N HIS A 147 37.46 -34.36 29.05
CA HIS A 147 36.65 -35.20 28.15
C HIS A 147 36.47 -34.54 26.80
N LEU A 148 36.62 -35.33 25.74
CA LEU A 148 36.40 -34.92 24.36
C LEU A 148 35.54 -35.96 23.64
N HIS A 149 34.42 -35.52 23.07
CA HIS A 149 33.48 -36.40 22.37
C HIS A 149 33.07 -35.81 21.03
N THR A 150 32.99 -36.66 20.00
CA THR A 150 32.30 -36.32 18.76
C THR A 150 30.86 -36.79 18.82
N ILE A 151 29.95 -36.01 18.21
CA ILE A 151 28.53 -36.32 18.14
C ILE A 151 28.08 -36.08 16.70
N TYR A 152 27.63 -37.15 16.03
CA TYR A 152 27.18 -37.08 14.66
C TYR A 152 25.71 -36.65 14.56
N PRO A 153 25.25 -36.10 13.42
CA PRO A 153 23.87 -35.63 13.24
C PRO A 153 22.78 -36.68 13.52
N HIS A 154 23.11 -37.97 13.40
CA HIS A 154 22.20 -39.08 13.71
C HIS A 154 22.29 -39.58 15.17
N GLY A 155 23.05 -38.89 16.02
CA GLY A 155 23.17 -39.16 17.45
C GLY A 155 24.18 -40.26 17.84
N SER A 156 25.01 -40.78 16.93
CA SER A 156 26.16 -41.59 17.36
C SER A 156 27.21 -40.70 18.03
N THR A 157 28.02 -41.31 18.88
CA THR A 157 29.04 -40.61 19.66
C THR A 157 30.33 -41.41 19.66
N ASP A 158 31.47 -40.74 19.55
CA ASP A 158 32.80 -41.36 19.66
C ASP A 158 33.68 -40.57 20.63
N THR A 159 34.68 -41.24 21.22
CA THR A 159 35.57 -40.68 22.24
C THR A 159 37.01 -41.01 21.89
N LEU A 160 37.76 -40.00 21.49
CA LEU A 160 39.14 -40.11 21.06
C LEU A 160 39.97 -38.98 21.70
N PRO A 161 41.30 -39.14 21.85
CA PRO A 161 42.16 -38.12 22.41
C PRO A 161 42.23 -36.84 21.55
N PHE A 162 41.87 -36.94 20.28
CA PHE A 162 41.65 -35.81 19.39
C PHE A 162 40.49 -36.12 18.46
N ALA A 163 39.89 -35.09 17.90
CA ALA A 163 38.71 -35.20 17.04
C ALA A 163 38.77 -34.16 15.93
N THR A 164 38.32 -34.53 14.73
CA THR A 164 38.10 -33.59 13.63
C THR A 164 36.73 -33.84 13.02
N MET A 165 36.01 -32.76 12.67
CA MET A 165 34.74 -32.83 11.96
C MET A 165 34.59 -31.66 10.98
N GLY A 166 33.64 -31.80 10.06
CA GLY A 166 33.35 -30.82 9.02
C GLY A 166 34.08 -31.10 7.70
N SER A 167 34.03 -30.14 6.77
CA SER A 167 34.49 -30.32 5.38
C SER A 167 36.01 -30.38 5.23
N GLY A 168 36.77 -29.69 6.07
CA GLY A 168 38.25 -29.79 6.12
C GLY A 168 38.79 -30.85 7.09
N SER A 169 37.93 -31.72 7.61
CA SER A 169 38.29 -32.73 8.63
C SER A 169 39.41 -33.68 8.19
N LEU A 170 39.46 -34.09 6.92
CA LEU A 170 40.51 -34.98 6.41
C LEU A 170 41.90 -34.34 6.46
N ALA A 171 42.00 -33.06 6.10
CA ALA A 171 43.26 -32.31 6.15
C ALA A 171 43.67 -32.00 7.59
N ALA A 172 42.70 -31.73 8.47
CA ALA A 172 42.96 -31.58 9.90
C ALA A 172 43.40 -32.91 10.55
N MET A 173 42.82 -34.04 10.12
CA MET A 173 43.12 -35.36 10.66
C MET A 173 44.58 -35.75 10.39
N SER A 174 45.10 -35.49 9.19
CA SER A 174 46.49 -35.81 8.86
C SER A 174 47.51 -35.05 9.73
N VAL A 175 47.16 -33.84 10.20
CA VAL A 175 47.98 -33.08 11.14
C VAL A 175 47.97 -33.73 12.52
N PHE A 176 46.81 -34.14 13.04
CA PHE A 176 46.75 -34.85 14.32
C PHE A 176 47.46 -36.20 14.25
N GLU A 177 47.21 -37.01 13.23
CA GLU A 177 47.85 -38.32 13.07
C GLU A 177 49.38 -38.24 12.98
N SER A 178 49.92 -37.16 12.39
CA SER A 178 51.37 -36.98 12.24
C SER A 178 52.05 -36.33 13.44
N LYS A 179 51.36 -35.45 14.18
CA LYS A 179 51.99 -34.60 15.22
C LYS A 179 51.52 -34.87 16.65
N TYR A 180 50.41 -35.60 16.84
CA TYR A 180 49.89 -35.92 18.17
C TYR A 180 50.87 -36.79 18.96
N LYS A 181 51.01 -36.50 20.25
CA LYS A 181 51.77 -37.28 21.22
C LYS A 181 50.99 -37.32 22.54
N GLU A 182 51.25 -38.33 23.37
CA GLU A 182 50.71 -38.35 24.72
C GLU A 182 51.39 -37.28 25.60
N ASN A 183 50.65 -36.70 26.56
CA ASN A 183 51.13 -35.68 27.51
C ASN A 183 51.64 -34.37 26.85
N LEU A 184 50.91 -33.85 25.87
CA LEU A 184 51.19 -32.53 25.29
C LEU A 184 51.07 -31.43 26.34
N SER A 185 51.99 -30.45 26.28
CA SER A 185 51.84 -29.19 27.00
C SER A 185 50.72 -28.34 26.38
N ARG A 186 50.23 -27.35 27.15
CA ARG A 186 49.19 -26.42 26.68
C ARG A 186 49.55 -25.75 25.36
N ASP A 187 50.78 -25.25 25.23
CA ASP A 187 51.20 -24.47 24.07
C ASP A 187 51.46 -25.37 22.84
N GLU A 188 52.03 -26.56 23.04
CA GLU A 188 52.15 -27.56 21.97
C GLU A 188 50.77 -28.02 21.47
N GLY A 189 49.81 -28.20 22.38
CA GLY A 189 48.44 -28.55 22.03
C GLY A 189 47.73 -27.45 21.23
N ILE A 190 47.90 -26.17 21.61
CA ILE A 190 47.36 -25.04 20.85
C ILE A 190 47.98 -25.01 19.45
N GLN A 191 49.30 -25.18 19.34
CA GLN A 191 50.00 -25.16 18.06
C GLN A 191 49.48 -26.24 17.11
N ILE A 192 49.30 -27.48 17.58
CA ILE A 192 48.78 -28.58 16.77
C ILE A 192 47.34 -28.30 16.33
N VAL A 193 46.49 -27.78 17.22
CA VAL A 193 45.09 -27.42 16.89
C VAL A 193 45.04 -26.31 15.84
N VAL A 194 45.87 -25.29 15.97
CA VAL A 194 45.95 -24.17 15.00
C VAL A 194 46.41 -24.67 13.64
N GLU A 195 47.44 -25.52 13.60
CA GLU A 195 47.94 -26.10 12.36
C GLU A 195 46.90 -27.01 11.69
N ALA A 196 46.15 -27.79 12.46
CA ALA A 196 45.09 -28.65 11.94
C ALA A 196 43.96 -27.84 11.29
N ILE A 197 43.54 -26.73 11.92
CA ILE A 197 42.53 -25.83 11.32
C ILE A 197 43.10 -25.11 10.10
N CYS A 198 44.35 -24.67 10.13
CA CYS A 198 45.01 -24.08 8.96
C CYS A 198 45.07 -25.07 7.80
N ALA A 199 45.42 -26.33 8.04
CA ALA A 199 45.39 -27.37 7.02
C ALA A 199 43.98 -27.53 6.42
N GLY A 200 42.93 -27.49 7.25
CA GLY A 200 41.54 -27.43 6.78
C GLY A 200 41.26 -26.20 5.91
N ILE A 201 41.62 -24.99 6.37
CA ILE A 201 41.44 -23.72 5.64
C ILE A 201 42.12 -23.71 4.27
N PHE A 202 43.34 -24.25 4.16
CA PHE A 202 44.11 -24.21 2.91
C PHE A 202 43.72 -25.31 1.91
N ASN A 203 43.21 -26.45 2.39
CA ASN A 203 42.91 -27.59 1.53
C ASN A 203 41.41 -27.77 1.25
N ASP A 204 40.53 -27.13 2.02
CA ASP A 204 39.09 -27.16 1.80
C ASP A 204 38.55 -25.77 1.39
N LEU A 205 38.08 -25.68 0.14
CA LEU A 205 37.42 -24.48 -0.40
C LEU A 205 36.16 -24.08 0.38
N GLY A 206 35.61 -24.96 1.23
CA GLY A 206 34.51 -24.72 2.15
C GLY A 206 34.91 -24.12 3.51
N SER A 207 36.13 -24.37 4.00
CA SER A 207 36.59 -23.95 5.33
C SER A 207 37.00 -22.48 5.43
N GLY A 208 37.04 -21.94 6.63
CA GLY A 208 37.06 -20.50 6.91
C GLY A 208 38.36 -19.75 6.64
N SER A 209 38.46 -18.51 7.14
CA SER A 209 39.62 -17.65 6.88
C SER A 209 40.45 -17.33 8.11
N ASN A 210 39.86 -17.48 9.30
CA ASN A 210 40.51 -17.22 10.58
C ASN A 210 40.37 -18.46 11.46
N VAL A 211 41.21 -18.52 12.49
CA VAL A 211 41.29 -19.63 13.46
C VAL A 211 40.87 -19.13 14.84
N ASP A 212 39.91 -19.81 15.46
CA ASP A 212 39.58 -19.64 16.87
C ASP A 212 40.04 -20.84 17.69
N VAL A 213 40.45 -20.58 18.92
CA VAL A 213 40.89 -21.60 19.87
C VAL A 213 40.22 -21.35 21.22
N CYS A 214 39.72 -22.41 21.86
CA CYS A 214 39.19 -22.37 23.21
C CYS A 214 39.89 -23.43 24.06
N VAL A 215 40.62 -22.99 25.08
CA VAL A 215 41.32 -23.89 26.01
C VAL A 215 40.51 -23.98 27.30
N ILE A 216 40.18 -25.20 27.71
CA ILE A 216 39.37 -25.49 28.90
C ILE A 216 40.25 -26.29 29.87
N THR A 217 40.45 -25.76 31.06
CA THR A 217 41.17 -26.43 32.17
C THR A 217 40.27 -26.46 33.39
N LYS A 218 40.70 -27.12 34.47
CA LYS A 218 39.91 -27.20 35.70
C LYS A 218 39.69 -25.81 36.31
N GLY A 219 38.47 -25.28 36.16
CA GLY A 219 38.06 -23.99 36.72
C GLY A 219 38.50 -22.75 35.92
N ASN A 220 39.18 -22.91 34.79
CA ASN A 220 39.59 -21.80 33.92
C ASN A 220 39.31 -22.08 32.44
N LYS A 221 39.03 -21.01 31.68
CA LYS A 221 38.74 -21.06 30.25
C LYS A 221 39.39 -19.87 29.53
N ASP A 222 40.14 -20.17 28.47
CA ASP A 222 40.78 -19.15 27.63
C ASP A 222 40.21 -19.26 26.22
N TYR A 223 39.33 -18.31 25.87
CA TYR A 223 38.77 -18.24 24.52
C TYR A 223 39.51 -17.19 23.68
N LEU A 224 40.27 -17.67 22.70
CA LEU A 224 41.11 -16.89 21.80
C LEU A 224 40.43 -16.76 20.44
N ARG A 225 39.63 -15.70 20.30
CA ARG A 225 38.95 -15.36 19.05
C ARG A 225 39.93 -14.76 18.03
N ASN A 226 39.85 -15.19 16.78
CA ASN A 226 40.76 -14.77 15.70
C ASN A 226 42.24 -14.90 16.09
N HIS A 227 42.60 -16.00 16.76
CA HIS A 227 43.95 -16.27 17.21
C HIS A 227 44.96 -16.21 16.05
N LEU A 228 44.58 -16.69 14.88
CA LEU A 228 45.38 -16.57 13.66
C LEU A 228 44.52 -16.11 12.47
N LEU A 229 45.10 -15.24 11.64
CA LEU A 229 44.50 -14.71 10.40
C LEU A 229 45.35 -15.14 9.19
N PRO A 230 45.30 -16.42 8.75
CA PRO A 230 46.18 -16.94 7.71
C PRO A 230 46.00 -16.31 6.32
N ASN A 231 44.81 -15.76 5.99
CA ASN A 231 44.52 -15.14 4.69
C ASN A 231 43.99 -13.70 4.83
N PRO A 232 44.83 -12.72 5.22
CA PRO A 232 44.42 -11.31 5.27
C PRO A 232 44.19 -10.77 3.85
N ARG A 233 43.20 -9.87 3.68
CA ARG A 233 42.94 -9.22 2.38
C ARG A 233 44.14 -8.37 1.96
N THR A 234 44.80 -8.73 0.87
CA THR A 234 45.92 -7.97 0.29
C THR A 234 45.46 -6.65 -0.35
N TYR A 235 44.21 -6.60 -0.85
CA TYR A 235 43.62 -5.43 -1.51
C TYR A 235 42.33 -5.04 -0.80
N VAL A 236 42.38 -3.95 -0.03
CA VAL A 236 41.19 -3.31 0.55
C VAL A 236 40.83 -2.13 -0.35
N ASN A 237 39.64 -2.13 -0.94
CA ASN A 237 39.19 -1.01 -1.76
C ASN A 237 39.07 0.24 -0.86
N PRO A 238 39.85 1.33 -1.09
CA PRO A 238 39.85 2.50 -0.22
C PRO A 238 38.51 3.24 -0.20
N LYS A 239 37.61 2.98 -1.16
CA LYS A 239 36.27 3.57 -1.22
C LYS A 239 35.23 2.88 -0.34
N GLY A 240 35.53 1.71 0.23
CA GLY A 240 34.52 0.89 0.92
C GLY A 240 33.38 0.45 -0.02
N PHE A 241 32.56 -0.50 0.42
CA PHE A 241 31.27 -0.75 -0.21
C PHE A 241 30.24 0.11 0.54
N GLU A 242 29.69 1.13 -0.12
CA GLU A 242 28.52 1.85 0.42
C GLU A 242 27.29 0.94 0.25
N PHE A 243 26.91 0.26 1.32
CA PHE A 243 25.56 -0.29 1.40
C PHE A 243 24.56 0.87 1.36
N PRO A 244 23.45 0.78 0.61
CA PRO A 244 22.40 1.80 0.68
C PRO A 244 21.91 1.88 2.12
N LYS A 245 22.27 2.98 2.82
CA LYS A 245 22.01 3.20 4.25
C LYS A 245 20.53 2.97 4.55
N LYS A 246 20.21 1.88 5.22
CA LYS A 246 18.86 1.61 5.73
C LYS A 246 18.76 1.56 7.25
N THR A 247 19.85 1.74 8.00
CA THR A 247 19.75 1.94 9.46
C THR A 247 21.05 2.51 10.02
N GLU A 248 21.05 3.79 10.41
CA GLU A 248 22.10 4.33 11.29
C GLU A 248 21.63 4.17 12.75
N VAL A 249 22.52 3.69 13.63
CA VAL A 249 22.29 3.67 15.07
C VAL A 249 22.55 5.08 15.59
N LEU A 250 21.49 5.79 16.00
CA LEU A 250 21.55 7.22 16.33
C LEU A 250 22.03 7.54 17.76
N LEU A 251 22.23 6.54 18.63
CA LEU A 251 22.80 6.75 19.98
C LEU A 251 23.30 5.44 20.61
N THR A 252 24.55 5.44 21.06
CA THR A 252 25.14 4.43 21.95
C THR A 252 25.47 5.08 23.29
N LYS A 253 24.71 4.75 24.33
CA LYS A 253 25.04 5.14 25.71
C LYS A 253 25.33 3.87 26.51
N ILE A 254 26.61 3.60 26.78
CA ILE A 254 27.06 2.49 27.61
C ILE A 254 27.15 3.00 29.05
N THR A 255 26.40 2.40 29.97
CA THR A 255 26.44 2.75 31.39
C THR A 255 27.03 1.56 32.15
N PRO A 256 28.23 1.67 32.73
CA PRO A 256 28.84 0.56 33.45
C PRO A 256 28.21 0.43 34.84
N LEU A 257 27.62 -0.72 35.14
CA LEU A 257 27.13 -1.07 36.47
C LEU A 257 28.32 -1.56 37.33
N LYS A 258 28.60 -0.89 38.45
CA LYS A 258 29.58 -1.36 39.44
C LYS A 258 28.93 -2.36 40.41
N GLU A 259 29.62 -3.47 40.67
CA GLU A 259 29.26 -4.48 41.65
C GLU A 259 29.65 -4.06 43.08
N LYS A 260 28.72 -4.19 44.02
CA LYS A 260 29.03 -4.54 45.41
C LYS A 260 27.85 -5.34 45.98
N VAL A 261 28.14 -6.57 46.41
CA VAL A 261 27.24 -7.39 47.22
C VAL A 261 28.02 -7.74 48.49
N GLU A 262 27.46 -7.41 49.65
CA GLU A 262 27.79 -8.09 50.91
C GLU A 262 26.53 -8.83 51.36
N VAL A 263 26.73 -10.10 51.74
CA VAL A 263 25.68 -11.07 52.09
C VAL A 263 25.63 -11.18 53.61
N ILE A 264 24.42 -11.22 54.19
CA ILE A 264 24.21 -11.81 55.51
C ILE A 264 22.93 -12.66 55.49
N GLU A 265 23.07 -13.88 56.01
CA GLU A 265 22.12 -15.00 56.01
C GLU A 265 20.98 -14.87 57.05
N GLY A 266 19.87 -15.59 56.83
CA GLY A 266 18.82 -15.81 57.84
C GLY A 266 17.65 -16.69 57.34
N ASP A 267 17.43 -17.80 58.05
CA ASP A 267 16.61 -18.97 57.72
C ASP A 267 15.07 -18.88 57.95
N ALA A 268 14.35 -19.63 57.10
CA ALA A 268 13.23 -20.57 57.31
C ALA A 268 11.84 -20.22 57.94
N MET A 269 10.80 -20.70 57.21
CA MET A 269 9.57 -21.45 57.62
C MET A 269 8.17 -20.78 57.87
N GLU A 270 7.16 -21.50 57.33
CA GLU A 270 5.74 -21.72 57.73
C GLU A 270 4.52 -20.85 57.25
N ASP A 271 3.68 -21.51 56.43
CA ASP A 271 2.21 -21.77 56.46
C ASP A 271 1.03 -20.75 56.32
N LEU A 272 0.12 -21.14 55.40
CA LEU A 272 -1.38 -21.18 55.40
C LEU A 272 -2.33 -19.94 55.17
N CYS A 273 -3.10 -20.06 54.08
CA CYS A 273 -4.56 -19.88 53.85
C CYS A 273 -5.36 -18.52 53.92
N ILE A 274 -5.90 -18.18 52.73
CA ILE A 274 -7.30 -17.84 52.34
C ILE A 274 -7.99 -16.52 52.82
N SER A 275 -8.08 -15.59 51.83
CA SER A 275 -9.14 -14.67 51.36
C SER A 275 -9.95 -13.72 52.27
N GLY A 276 -9.93 -12.41 51.90
CA GLY A 276 -11.10 -11.52 52.00
C GLY A 276 -10.88 -10.04 52.38
N VAL A 277 -11.04 -9.15 51.40
CA VAL A 277 -11.48 -7.73 51.50
C VAL A 277 -10.45 -6.62 51.79
N SER A 278 -10.76 -5.49 51.17
CA SER A 278 -9.95 -4.37 50.68
C SER A 278 -9.64 -3.23 51.66
N LYS A 279 -8.62 -2.45 51.24
CA LYS A 279 -8.26 -1.05 51.54
C LYS A 279 -7.25 -0.78 52.69
N SER A 280 -6.06 -0.45 52.20
CA SER A 280 -5.29 0.78 52.47
C SER A 280 -4.13 0.75 53.48
N LYS A 281 -3.00 1.29 52.98
CA LYS A 281 -1.76 1.72 53.65
C LYS A 281 -0.88 0.62 54.25
N PHE A 282 0.23 0.33 53.57
CA PHE A 282 1.54 0.42 54.22
C PHE A 282 2.53 1.15 53.31
N TYR A 283 3.21 2.10 53.92
CA TYR A 283 4.19 3.00 53.33
C TYR A 283 5.54 2.29 53.16
N TYR A 284 6.25 2.77 52.14
CA TYR A 284 7.60 2.48 51.69
C TYR A 284 8.70 2.54 52.76
N TYR A 285 9.72 1.70 52.57
CA TYR A 285 11.15 2.04 52.53
C TYR A 285 11.89 0.90 51.78
N ASN A 286 12.02 0.92 50.45
CA ASN A 286 13.04 1.55 49.57
C ASN A 286 14.51 1.23 49.86
N SER A 287 15.13 0.37 49.02
CA SER A 287 16.13 0.78 47.99
C SER A 287 16.75 -0.45 47.31
N GLU A 288 16.89 -0.63 46.00
CA GLU A 288 16.35 -0.02 44.79
C GLU A 288 16.33 -1.15 43.75
N SER A 289 15.14 -1.46 43.25
CA SER A 289 14.91 -2.24 42.04
C SER A 289 14.89 -1.28 40.86
N VAL A 290 15.50 -1.65 39.73
CA VAL A 290 15.10 -1.07 38.44
C VAL A 290 14.42 -2.16 37.62
N ASN A 291 13.10 -2.08 37.66
CA ASN A 291 12.17 -2.70 36.75
C ASN A 291 12.66 -2.61 35.30
N CYS A 292 12.99 -3.76 34.71
CA CYS A 292 13.04 -3.92 33.27
C CYS A 292 11.98 -4.95 32.87
N SER A 293 11.10 -4.51 31.97
CA SER A 293 9.87 -5.19 31.60
C SER A 293 10.12 -6.58 31.02
N ARG A 294 9.16 -7.50 31.22
CA ARG A 294 9.15 -8.86 30.63
C ARG A 294 9.28 -8.90 29.09
N ARG A 295 9.25 -7.75 28.39
CA ARG A 295 9.47 -7.60 26.94
C ARG A 295 10.96 -7.63 26.54
N GLU A 296 11.91 -7.36 27.45
CA GLU A 296 13.35 -7.39 27.13
C GLU A 296 13.90 -8.82 26.99
N LYS A 297 13.47 -9.79 27.81
CA LYS A 297 14.06 -11.15 27.81
C LYS A 297 13.73 -12.00 26.58
N LYS A 298 12.64 -11.70 25.85
CA LYS A 298 12.30 -12.39 24.59
C LYS A 298 12.84 -11.71 23.34
N ARG A 299 13.25 -10.44 23.44
CA ARG A 299 13.98 -9.75 22.37
C ARG A 299 15.47 -10.09 22.38
N ILE A 300 16.04 -10.45 23.53
CA ILE A 300 17.46 -10.80 23.64
C ILE A 300 17.81 -12.10 22.88
N SER A 301 16.90 -13.08 22.75
CA SER A 301 17.20 -14.33 22.03
C SER A 301 17.12 -14.23 20.49
N THR A 302 16.68 -13.10 19.94
CA THR A 302 16.60 -12.88 18.48
C THR A 302 17.39 -11.66 18.01
N LEU A 303 18.08 -10.96 18.92
CA LEU A 303 18.96 -9.83 18.64
C LEU A 303 20.44 -10.11 18.91
N GLN A 304 20.82 -11.34 19.28
CA GLN A 304 22.23 -11.71 19.51
C GLN A 304 23.04 -12.01 18.23
N THR A 305 22.47 -11.90 17.04
CA THR A 305 23.17 -12.02 15.74
C THR A 305 23.56 -10.68 15.11
N ARG A 306 23.78 -9.62 15.90
CA ARG A 306 24.46 -8.39 15.45
C ARG A 306 25.47 -7.89 16.46
N THR A 307 26.72 -8.32 16.25
CA THR A 307 27.99 -7.61 16.54
C THR A 307 28.10 -6.89 17.88
N ARG A 308 28.80 -7.51 18.85
CA ARG A 308 29.58 -6.80 19.88
C ARG A 308 30.92 -6.37 19.27
N PHE A 309 31.18 -5.07 19.19
CA PHE A 309 32.51 -4.49 18.99
C PHE A 309 32.67 -3.35 20.00
N GLU A 310 33.66 -3.46 20.89
CA GLU A 310 34.16 -2.34 21.69
C GLU A 310 35.45 -1.79 21.08
N VAL A 311 35.41 -0.48 20.87
CA VAL A 311 36.42 0.60 20.91
C VAL A 311 37.91 0.24 20.88
N CYS A 312 38.61 0.84 19.90
CA CYS A 312 39.93 1.45 20.11
C CYS A 312 39.89 2.89 19.57
N GLU A 313 40.06 3.87 20.47
CA GLU A 313 40.45 5.23 20.13
C GLU A 313 41.92 5.25 19.67
N HIS A 314 42.23 5.96 18.58
CA HIS A 314 43.26 7.01 18.56
C HIS A 314 43.39 7.67 17.16
N MET A 315 43.68 8.98 17.19
CA MET A 315 44.09 9.90 16.12
C MET A 315 43.01 10.65 15.31
N LYS A 316 42.69 11.83 15.84
CA LYS A 316 42.46 13.08 15.10
C LYS A 316 43.66 13.37 14.17
N ILE A 317 43.42 14.05 13.03
CA ILE A 317 44.01 15.37 12.64
C ILE A 317 43.96 15.57 11.10
N LEU A 318 43.37 16.72 10.70
CA LEU A 318 43.53 17.51 9.44
C LEU A 318 43.01 16.90 8.12
N SER A 319 42.47 17.65 7.14
CA SER A 319 42.04 19.04 6.99
C SER A 319 41.35 19.20 5.64
N ARG A 320 40.57 20.28 5.49
CA ARG A 320 39.83 20.74 4.31
C ARG A 320 40.67 20.94 3.02
N ALA A 321 39.93 20.86 1.90
CA ALA A 321 39.99 21.71 0.69
C ALA A 321 40.78 21.27 -0.56
N GLN A 322 40.06 21.19 -1.69
CA GLN A 322 40.34 21.68 -3.07
C GLN A 322 39.64 20.74 -4.10
N VAL A 323 38.57 21.13 -4.81
CA VAL A 323 38.44 22.05 -5.97
C VAL A 323 38.76 21.39 -7.35
N LEU A 324 37.69 21.19 -8.13
CA LEU A 324 37.50 21.29 -9.60
C LEU A 324 38.16 20.35 -10.65
N LYS A 325 37.32 20.05 -11.67
CA LYS A 325 37.56 19.55 -13.05
C LYS A 325 37.91 18.06 -13.17
N PHE A 326 37.28 17.24 -14.04
CA PHE A 326 37.04 17.42 -15.48
C PHE A 326 35.83 16.60 -16.01
N ARG A 327 35.27 17.04 -17.16
CA ARG A 327 34.22 16.38 -17.98
C ARG A 327 34.85 16.04 -19.36
N PHE A 328 34.42 14.93 -20.00
CA PHE A 328 34.81 14.40 -21.34
C PHE A 328 36.27 13.85 -21.44
N ALA A 329 36.60 12.73 -22.10
CA ALA A 329 36.00 12.02 -23.24
C ALA A 329 36.48 10.54 -23.38
N LEU A 330 35.77 9.80 -24.26
CA LEU A 330 36.25 8.71 -25.16
C LEU A 330 36.38 7.24 -24.68
N LYS A 331 35.43 6.45 -25.20
CA LYS A 331 35.56 5.25 -26.06
C LYS A 331 36.71 4.24 -25.84
N CYS A 332 36.27 2.98 -25.94
CA CYS A 332 36.93 1.74 -26.39
C CYS A 332 37.51 0.81 -25.30
N GLY A 333 37.07 -0.45 -25.36
CA GLY A 333 37.71 -1.59 -24.71
C GLY A 333 36.74 -2.67 -24.24
N LYS A 334 36.35 -3.59 -25.14
CA LYS A 334 35.65 -4.85 -24.83
C LYS A 334 36.48 -5.72 -23.88
N ILE A 335 35.84 -6.35 -22.88
CA ILE A 335 36.24 -7.65 -22.31
C ILE A 335 34.95 -8.45 -22.01
N ASP A 336 34.86 -9.63 -22.61
CA ASP A 336 33.76 -10.60 -22.49
C ASP A 336 33.72 -11.33 -21.13
N PRO A 337 32.55 -11.81 -20.65
CA PRO A 337 32.47 -12.76 -19.56
C PRO A 337 32.47 -14.22 -20.06
N LEU A 338 33.50 -14.97 -19.64
CA LEU A 338 33.64 -16.41 -19.82
C LEU A 338 32.69 -17.22 -18.92
N SER A 339 32.36 -18.39 -19.44
CA SER A 339 31.23 -19.29 -19.16
C SER A 339 31.37 -20.21 -17.95
N CYS A 340 30.22 -20.49 -17.31
CA CYS A 340 29.93 -21.68 -16.50
C CYS A 340 29.93 -22.98 -17.33
N LYS A 341 30.55 -24.05 -16.82
CA LYS A 341 30.16 -25.47 -17.00
C LYS A 341 30.70 -26.30 -15.83
N PHE A 342 29.83 -26.92 -15.01
CA PHE A 342 29.42 -28.32 -15.16
C PHE A 342 28.41 -28.74 -14.08
N SER A 343 27.66 -29.77 -14.44
CA SER A 343 26.41 -30.28 -13.88
C SER A 343 26.57 -31.59 -13.11
N SER A 344 25.60 -31.80 -12.19
CA SER A 344 24.90 -33.05 -11.78
C SER A 344 25.72 -34.23 -11.22
N SER A 345 25.26 -35.04 -10.27
CA SER A 345 23.89 -35.46 -9.89
C SER A 345 23.98 -36.25 -8.56
N PHE A 346 22.93 -36.24 -7.72
CA PHE A 346 22.53 -37.41 -6.93
C PHE A 346 21.04 -37.31 -6.58
N SER A 347 20.26 -38.20 -7.18
CA SER A 347 18.92 -38.59 -6.76
C SER A 347 19.04 -39.83 -5.87
N ASN A 348 18.35 -39.85 -4.75
CA ASN A 348 17.91 -41.09 -4.11
C ASN A 348 16.43 -40.92 -3.73
N GLY A 349 15.58 -41.66 -4.43
CA GLY A 349 14.23 -41.99 -4.02
C GLY A 349 14.11 -43.50 -4.09
N SER A 350 13.89 -44.12 -2.93
CA SER A 350 13.57 -45.53 -2.78
C SER A 350 12.10 -45.77 -3.07
N SER A 351 11.79 -46.75 -3.91
CA SER A 351 10.60 -47.62 -3.73
C SER A 351 10.78 -48.90 -4.53
N SER A 352 10.66 -50.00 -3.80
CA SER A 352 10.54 -51.38 -4.24
C SER A 352 9.33 -51.60 -5.18
N GLU A 353 9.52 -52.37 -6.25
CA GLU A 353 8.79 -53.62 -6.47
C GLU A 353 9.32 -54.38 -7.71
N SER A 354 9.23 -55.70 -7.58
CA SER A 354 9.84 -56.78 -8.37
C SER A 354 9.16 -57.05 -9.72
N TYR A 355 9.91 -57.53 -10.73
CA TYR A 355 9.65 -58.79 -11.48
C TYR A 355 10.70 -59.00 -12.60
N GLY A 356 11.18 -60.24 -12.75
CA GLY A 356 11.63 -60.79 -14.05
C GLY A 356 13.14 -60.82 -14.36
N LYS A 357 13.81 -61.90 -13.96
CA LYS A 357 15.14 -62.32 -14.45
C LYS A 357 15.16 -62.60 -15.96
N ALA A 358 16.27 -62.27 -16.63
CA ALA A 358 16.93 -63.15 -17.61
C ALA A 358 18.45 -62.88 -17.64
N LYS A 359 19.23 -63.95 -17.40
CA LYS A 359 20.70 -64.04 -17.50
C LYS A 359 21.17 -63.92 -18.96
N VAL A 360 22.39 -63.43 -19.21
CA VAL A 360 23.55 -64.18 -19.77
C VAL A 360 24.86 -63.37 -19.52
N ASP A 361 25.69 -63.93 -18.64
CA ASP A 361 27.15 -64.12 -18.63
C ASP A 361 28.18 -63.04 -19.08
N SER A 362 28.97 -62.62 -18.07
CA SER A 362 30.44 -62.45 -17.97
C SER A 362 31.29 -61.97 -19.16
N PHE A 363 32.12 -60.94 -18.93
CA PHE A 363 33.59 -61.00 -19.04
C PHE A 363 34.23 -59.79 -18.31
N MET A 364 35.30 -60.04 -17.55
CA MET A 364 36.20 -59.03 -16.98
C MET A 364 37.10 -58.45 -18.08
N ASP A 365 37.34 -57.13 -18.10
CA ASP A 365 38.68 -56.50 -17.97
C ASP A 365 38.67 -54.97 -18.19
N ASP A 366 39.64 -54.33 -17.53
CA ASP A 366 40.35 -53.09 -17.85
C ASP A 366 39.70 -51.68 -17.76
N THR A 367 40.04 -51.04 -16.63
CA THR A 367 40.19 -49.59 -16.45
C THR A 367 41.31 -49.00 -17.33
N SER A 368 40.99 -48.31 -18.43
CA SER A 368 41.92 -47.36 -19.10
C SER A 368 41.32 -46.39 -20.15
N HIS A 369 40.07 -45.90 -20.00
CA HIS A 369 39.43 -45.03 -21.04
C HIS A 369 38.94 -43.63 -20.60
N SER A 370 39.34 -43.08 -19.45
CA SER A 370 38.80 -41.77 -18.99
C SER A 370 39.58 -40.51 -19.41
N GLN A 371 40.75 -40.61 -20.06
CA GLN A 371 41.53 -39.44 -20.51
C GLN A 371 41.27 -39.03 -21.98
N ASP A 372 40.91 -39.97 -22.86
CA ASP A 372 40.68 -39.68 -24.29
C ASP A 372 39.34 -38.95 -24.56
N ASP A 373 38.33 -39.16 -23.72
CA ASP A 373 37.02 -38.51 -23.87
C ASP A 373 37.04 -37.01 -23.51
N ALA A 374 37.93 -36.60 -22.60
CA ALA A 374 38.09 -35.19 -22.21
C ALA A 374 38.76 -34.37 -23.33
N LEU A 375 39.77 -34.93 -24.00
CA LEU A 375 40.47 -34.31 -25.13
C LEU A 375 39.57 -34.19 -26.38
N LYS A 376 38.73 -35.21 -26.65
CA LYS A 376 37.71 -35.15 -27.72
C LYS A 376 36.65 -34.07 -27.46
N SER A 377 36.20 -33.89 -26.21
CA SER A 377 35.20 -32.86 -25.84
C SER A 377 35.70 -31.42 -26.03
N GLU A 378 37.00 -31.18 -25.86
CA GLU A 378 37.61 -29.85 -25.99
C GLU A 378 37.92 -29.47 -27.44
N ALA A 379 38.36 -30.44 -28.26
CA ALA A 379 38.49 -30.28 -29.71
C ALA A 379 37.14 -29.94 -30.36
N MET A 380 36.09 -30.68 -30.01
CA MET A 380 34.72 -30.44 -30.50
C MET A 380 34.21 -29.03 -30.17
N ARG A 381 34.52 -28.48 -28.98
CA ARG A 381 34.11 -27.11 -28.59
C ARG A 381 34.78 -26.01 -29.41
N LYS A 382 36.02 -26.22 -29.84
CA LYS A 382 36.76 -25.33 -30.73
C LYS A 382 36.15 -25.34 -32.13
N THR A 383 35.91 -26.53 -32.69
CA THR A 383 35.23 -26.68 -33.98
C THR A 383 33.85 -26.03 -34.00
N VAL A 384 33.03 -26.21 -32.95
CA VAL A 384 31.74 -25.50 -32.80
C VAL A 384 31.93 -23.97 -32.78
N HIS A 385 32.96 -23.46 -32.12
CA HIS A 385 33.23 -22.01 -32.04
C HIS A 385 33.64 -21.43 -33.40
N ASP A 386 34.47 -22.15 -34.15
CA ASP A 386 34.92 -21.74 -35.47
C ASP A 386 33.79 -21.77 -36.51
N VAL A 387 32.94 -22.80 -36.49
CA VAL A 387 31.74 -22.88 -37.34
C VAL A 387 30.75 -21.76 -37.01
N CYS A 388 30.49 -21.47 -35.72
CA CYS A 388 29.64 -20.34 -35.32
C CYS A 388 30.23 -18.99 -35.80
N ARG A 389 31.55 -18.81 -35.73
CA ARG A 389 32.22 -17.59 -36.23
C ARG A 389 32.02 -17.41 -37.72
N VAL A 390 32.09 -18.50 -38.51
CA VAL A 390 31.84 -18.46 -39.96
C VAL A 390 30.39 -18.08 -40.24
N LEU A 391 29.43 -18.69 -39.53
CA LEU A 391 28.00 -18.41 -39.68
C LEU A 391 27.58 -16.97 -39.29
N ASP A 392 28.37 -16.28 -38.45
CA ASP A 392 28.12 -14.89 -38.05
C ASP A 392 28.67 -13.84 -39.05
N THR A 393 29.38 -14.24 -40.11
CA THR A 393 30.06 -13.31 -41.04
C THR A 393 29.14 -12.62 -42.06
N GLY A 394 27.91 -13.11 -42.31
CA GLY A 394 27.00 -12.50 -43.27
C GLY A 394 25.75 -13.34 -43.62
N PRO A 395 24.87 -12.87 -44.53
CA PRO A 395 23.69 -13.60 -44.98
C PRO A 395 24.07 -14.86 -45.78
N TRP A 396 23.22 -15.89 -45.72
CA TRP A 396 23.46 -17.19 -46.36
C TRP A 396 23.64 -17.08 -47.89
N GLY A 397 24.71 -17.68 -48.42
CA GLY A 397 25.05 -17.65 -49.85
C GLY A 397 26.22 -18.60 -50.20
N PRO A 398 26.62 -18.69 -51.49
CA PRO A 398 27.58 -19.69 -51.97
C PRO A 398 28.95 -19.61 -51.27
N ALA A 399 29.43 -18.39 -51.01
CA ALA A 399 30.70 -18.16 -50.31
C ALA A 399 30.71 -18.66 -48.86
N LEU A 400 29.54 -18.69 -48.20
CA LEU A 400 29.39 -19.22 -46.84
C LEU A 400 29.37 -20.75 -46.87
N GLU A 401 28.71 -21.34 -47.86
CA GLU A 401 28.67 -22.80 -48.07
C GLU A 401 30.06 -23.34 -48.44
N ASP A 402 30.83 -22.62 -49.27
CA ASP A 402 32.22 -22.94 -49.59
C ASP A 402 33.12 -22.87 -48.35
N ALA A 403 32.92 -21.89 -47.47
CA ALA A 403 33.64 -21.80 -46.20
C ALA A 403 33.26 -22.94 -45.23
N LEU A 404 31.99 -23.37 -45.23
CA LEU A 404 31.55 -24.53 -44.44
C LEU A 404 32.06 -25.86 -45.01
N ASN A 405 32.29 -25.94 -46.32
CA ASN A 405 32.88 -27.11 -46.99
C ASN A 405 34.37 -27.32 -46.67
N THR A 406 35.06 -26.31 -46.15
CA THR A 406 36.48 -26.45 -45.74
C THR A 406 36.68 -27.24 -44.45
N PHE A 407 35.61 -27.55 -43.72
CA PHE A 407 35.65 -28.43 -42.55
C PHE A 407 35.40 -29.88 -42.99
N ASP A 408 36.46 -30.70 -43.05
CA ASP A 408 36.48 -32.07 -43.62
C ASP A 408 35.71 -33.14 -42.81
N ASP A 409 35.37 -32.85 -41.54
CA ASP A 409 34.69 -33.80 -40.67
C ASP A 409 33.17 -33.81 -40.95
N MET A 410 32.64 -34.95 -41.41
CA MET A 410 31.20 -35.21 -41.52
C MET A 410 30.49 -34.72 -40.25
N PRO A 411 29.46 -33.86 -40.33
CA PRO A 411 28.89 -33.20 -39.18
C PRO A 411 28.21 -34.25 -38.27
N GLN A 412 28.92 -34.64 -37.22
CA GLN A 412 28.39 -35.53 -36.20
C GLN A 412 27.17 -34.87 -35.55
N PRO A 413 26.11 -35.62 -35.19
CA PRO A 413 24.92 -35.06 -34.56
C PRO A 413 25.22 -34.15 -33.35
N GLU A 414 26.25 -34.48 -32.59
CA GLU A 414 26.73 -33.71 -31.44
C GLU A 414 27.30 -32.33 -31.81
N LEU A 415 27.99 -32.24 -32.96
CA LEU A 415 28.52 -30.98 -33.51
C LEU A 415 27.37 -30.07 -33.94
N VAL A 416 26.38 -30.63 -34.65
CA VAL A 416 25.19 -29.90 -35.13
C VAL A 416 24.37 -29.37 -33.95
N VAL A 417 24.13 -30.19 -32.91
CA VAL A 417 23.48 -29.75 -31.67
C VAL A 417 24.28 -28.62 -31.00
N GLY A 418 25.61 -28.72 -30.97
CA GLY A 418 26.49 -27.71 -30.42
C GLY A 418 26.41 -26.36 -31.14
N VAL A 419 26.37 -26.37 -32.46
CA VAL A 419 26.26 -25.18 -33.32
C VAL A 419 24.87 -24.54 -33.18
N VAL A 420 23.79 -25.32 -33.34
CA VAL A 420 22.40 -24.82 -33.25
C VAL A 420 22.10 -24.18 -31.89
N ARG A 421 22.63 -24.72 -30.78
CA ARG A 421 22.43 -24.14 -29.44
C ARG A 421 23.10 -22.78 -29.23
N ARG A 422 24.14 -22.44 -30.02
CA ARG A 422 24.91 -21.19 -29.91
C ARG A 422 24.44 -20.11 -30.88
N LEU A 423 23.78 -20.47 -31.98
CA LEU A 423 23.24 -19.52 -32.94
C LEU A 423 22.18 -18.63 -32.30
N LYS A 424 22.07 -17.38 -32.78
CA LYS A 424 21.11 -16.37 -32.28
C LYS A 424 19.91 -16.16 -33.21
N HIS A 425 20.04 -16.55 -34.49
CA HIS A 425 19.04 -16.31 -35.53
C HIS A 425 18.43 -17.62 -36.03
N VAL A 426 17.10 -17.75 -35.95
CA VAL A 426 16.35 -18.96 -36.36
C VAL A 426 16.49 -19.26 -37.85
N LYS A 427 16.44 -18.22 -38.70
CA LYS A 427 16.52 -18.39 -40.17
C LYS A 427 17.87 -18.98 -40.60
N VAL A 428 18.97 -18.51 -40.00
CA VAL A 428 20.32 -19.01 -40.28
C VAL A 428 20.48 -20.43 -39.72
N ALA A 429 19.91 -20.72 -38.55
CA ALA A 429 19.92 -22.07 -37.98
C ALA A 429 19.12 -23.07 -38.82
N LEU A 430 17.99 -22.65 -39.42
CA LEU A 430 17.20 -23.47 -40.35
C LEU A 430 17.93 -23.71 -41.67
N GLN A 431 18.58 -22.68 -42.22
CA GLN A 431 19.40 -22.83 -43.44
C GLN A 431 20.58 -23.77 -43.21
N TYR A 432 21.25 -23.67 -42.06
CA TYR A 432 22.29 -24.61 -41.65
C TYR A 432 21.73 -26.03 -41.45
N PHE A 433 20.58 -26.17 -40.82
CA PHE A 433 19.90 -27.46 -40.63
C PHE A 433 19.58 -28.15 -41.96
N ARG A 434 19.06 -27.40 -42.94
CA ARG A 434 18.78 -27.90 -44.30
C ARG A 434 20.03 -28.24 -45.09
N TRP A 435 21.09 -27.42 -44.97
CA TRP A 435 22.37 -27.68 -45.63
C TRP A 435 23.05 -28.95 -45.11
N VAL A 436 22.94 -29.24 -43.80
CA VAL A 436 23.42 -30.52 -43.26
C VAL A 436 22.55 -31.69 -43.75
N GLU A 437 21.24 -31.50 -43.91
CA GLU A 437 20.31 -32.48 -44.47
C GLU A 437 20.68 -32.86 -45.92
N THR A 438 20.97 -31.86 -46.77
CA THR A 438 21.36 -32.08 -48.18
C THR A 438 22.76 -32.70 -48.29
N LYS A 439 23.66 -32.41 -47.35
CA LYS A 439 25.01 -33.00 -47.28
C LYS A 439 25.03 -34.46 -46.81
N THR A 440 24.12 -34.82 -45.90
CA THR A 440 24.15 -36.14 -45.22
C THR A 440 23.15 -37.15 -45.80
N GLU A 441 22.19 -36.70 -46.60
CA GLU A 441 21.10 -37.51 -47.20
C GLU A 441 20.33 -38.37 -46.16
N ARG A 442 20.37 -37.99 -44.88
CA ARG A 442 19.72 -38.71 -43.77
C ARG A 442 18.88 -37.75 -42.92
N PRO A 443 17.75 -38.20 -42.36
CA PRO A 443 16.98 -37.41 -41.41
C PRO A 443 17.78 -37.18 -40.12
N HIS A 444 17.63 -36.00 -39.53
CA HIS A 444 18.33 -35.61 -38.31
C HIS A 444 17.86 -36.42 -37.08
N CYS A 445 18.72 -36.53 -36.08
CA CYS A 445 18.38 -37.12 -34.79
C CYS A 445 17.43 -36.23 -33.96
N PRO A 446 16.63 -36.81 -33.04
CA PRO A 446 15.70 -36.05 -32.19
C PRO A 446 16.39 -34.96 -31.35
N GLU A 447 17.66 -35.10 -31.01
CA GLU A 447 18.44 -34.13 -30.24
C GLU A 447 18.66 -32.82 -31.00
N VAL A 448 18.85 -32.88 -32.33
CA VAL A 448 19.02 -31.69 -33.20
C VAL A 448 17.69 -30.95 -33.35
N TYR A 449 16.60 -31.68 -33.61
CA TYR A 449 15.26 -31.10 -33.64
C TYR A 449 14.89 -30.43 -32.31
N ASN A 450 15.17 -31.08 -31.19
CA ASN A 450 14.97 -30.50 -29.86
C ASN A 450 15.84 -29.26 -29.62
N ALA A 451 17.09 -29.24 -30.10
CA ALA A 451 17.97 -28.07 -30.01
C ALA A 451 17.45 -26.88 -30.83
N LEU A 452 16.87 -27.15 -32.00
CA LEU A 452 16.25 -26.15 -32.88
C LEU A 452 14.97 -25.58 -32.27
N LEU A 453 14.09 -26.43 -31.72
CA LEU A 453 12.90 -26.00 -30.99
C LEU A 453 13.26 -25.17 -29.74
N MET A 454 14.32 -25.53 -29.01
CA MET A 454 14.83 -24.73 -27.89
C MET A 454 15.40 -23.38 -28.33
N LEU A 455 16.01 -23.30 -29.51
CA LEU A 455 16.44 -22.04 -30.09
C LEU A 455 15.24 -21.17 -30.43
N MET A 456 14.21 -21.72 -31.09
CA MET A 456 12.96 -21.04 -31.40
C MET A 456 12.25 -20.51 -30.14
N ALA A 457 12.24 -21.31 -29.07
CA ALA A 457 11.73 -20.88 -27.76
C ALA A 457 12.45 -19.64 -27.25
N ARG A 458 13.79 -19.57 -27.36
CA ARG A 458 14.60 -18.44 -26.90
C ARG A 458 14.43 -17.18 -27.75
N THR A 459 14.33 -17.35 -29.07
CA THR A 459 14.25 -16.24 -30.04
C THR A 459 12.83 -15.76 -30.30
N ARG A 460 11.81 -16.50 -29.83
CA ARG A 460 10.38 -16.14 -29.90
C ARG A 460 9.82 -15.99 -31.32
N ASN A 461 10.33 -16.75 -32.28
CA ASN A 461 9.78 -16.82 -33.63
C ASN A 461 9.13 -18.20 -33.85
N LEU A 462 7.85 -18.21 -34.25
CA LEU A 462 7.01 -19.40 -34.40
C LEU A 462 6.67 -19.74 -35.85
N ASP A 463 7.15 -18.97 -36.82
CA ASP A 463 6.68 -19.04 -38.21
C ASP A 463 6.90 -20.42 -38.83
N TYR A 464 7.90 -21.17 -38.33
CA TYR A 464 8.29 -22.50 -38.82
C TYR A 464 8.01 -23.63 -37.82
N LEU A 465 7.32 -23.38 -36.71
CA LEU A 465 7.08 -24.39 -35.67
C LEU A 465 6.21 -25.55 -36.19
N GLU A 466 5.14 -25.25 -36.91
CA GLU A 466 4.21 -26.25 -37.45
C GLU A 466 4.92 -27.17 -38.45
N GLN A 467 5.73 -26.60 -39.35
CA GLN A 467 6.52 -27.33 -40.34
C GLN A 467 7.52 -28.31 -39.69
N ILE A 468 8.20 -27.88 -38.62
CA ILE A 468 9.20 -28.73 -37.96
C ILE A 468 8.54 -29.83 -37.14
N LEU A 469 7.42 -29.55 -36.47
CA LEU A 469 6.67 -30.58 -35.76
C LEU A 469 6.05 -31.60 -36.74
N GLU A 470 5.65 -31.16 -37.94
CA GLU A 470 5.21 -32.05 -39.01
C GLU A 470 6.34 -32.97 -39.48
N GLU A 471 7.53 -32.42 -39.74
CA GLU A 471 8.72 -33.18 -40.14
C GLU A 471 9.16 -34.17 -39.06
N MET A 472 9.13 -33.76 -37.78
CA MET A 472 9.36 -34.65 -36.65
C MET A 472 8.32 -35.78 -36.59
N GLY A 473 7.05 -35.47 -36.88
CA GLY A 473 5.96 -36.45 -36.91
C GLY A 473 6.11 -37.47 -38.03
N GLN A 474 6.51 -37.03 -39.22
CA GLN A 474 6.82 -37.90 -40.36
C GLN A 474 8.05 -38.78 -40.10
N ALA A 475 9.05 -38.26 -39.37
CA ALA A 475 10.22 -39.01 -38.95
C ALA A 475 9.96 -39.95 -37.74
N GLY A 476 8.77 -39.89 -37.12
CA GLY A 476 8.40 -40.73 -35.98
C GLY A 476 8.99 -40.29 -34.63
N PHE A 477 9.51 -39.06 -34.53
CA PHE A 477 10.12 -38.52 -33.30
C PHE A 477 9.21 -37.49 -32.64
N GLY A 478 9.14 -37.50 -31.30
CA GLY A 478 8.41 -36.50 -30.51
C GLY A 478 9.31 -35.44 -29.87
N PRO A 479 8.80 -34.22 -29.62
CA PRO A 479 9.53 -33.23 -28.83
C PRO A 479 9.73 -33.73 -27.39
N SER A 480 10.90 -33.46 -26.81
CA SER A 480 11.20 -33.86 -25.43
C SER A 480 10.35 -33.08 -24.41
N ASN A 481 10.07 -33.70 -23.26
CA ASN A 481 9.31 -33.04 -22.18
C ASN A 481 9.91 -31.70 -21.76
N ASN A 482 11.24 -31.59 -21.70
CA ASN A 482 11.93 -30.35 -21.36
C ASN A 482 11.77 -29.28 -22.43
N THR A 483 11.82 -29.67 -23.72
CA THR A 483 11.56 -28.77 -24.85
C THR A 483 10.15 -28.21 -24.79
N CYS A 484 9.15 -29.05 -24.53
CA CYS A 484 7.74 -28.65 -24.40
C CYS A 484 7.52 -27.63 -23.27
N ILE A 485 8.13 -27.85 -22.10
CA ILE A 485 8.03 -26.92 -20.96
C ILE A 485 8.67 -25.57 -21.31
N GLU A 486 9.87 -25.56 -21.89
CA GLU A 486 10.58 -24.31 -22.19
C GLU A 486 9.88 -23.50 -23.30
N LEU A 487 9.32 -24.18 -24.32
CA LEU A 487 8.50 -23.54 -25.34
C LEU A 487 7.33 -22.78 -24.70
N VAL A 488 6.52 -23.46 -23.89
CA VAL A 488 5.36 -22.86 -23.21
C VAL A 488 5.79 -21.78 -22.22
N SER A 489 6.85 -22.02 -21.43
CA SER A 489 7.38 -21.06 -20.45
C SER A 489 7.91 -19.77 -21.08
N SER A 490 8.53 -19.86 -22.27
CA SER A 490 9.02 -18.67 -22.99
C SER A 490 7.86 -17.74 -23.39
N PHE A 491 6.75 -18.30 -23.88
CA PHE A 491 5.57 -17.51 -24.22
C PHE A 491 4.88 -16.90 -23.00
N ILE A 492 4.79 -17.65 -21.90
CA ILE A 492 4.26 -17.15 -20.62
C ILE A 492 5.08 -15.94 -20.12
N LYS A 493 6.42 -16.03 -20.16
CA LYS A 493 7.32 -14.91 -19.79
C LYS A 493 7.10 -13.66 -20.65
N SER A 494 6.65 -13.83 -21.90
CA SER A 494 6.33 -12.74 -22.83
C SER A 494 4.90 -12.22 -22.75
N ARG A 495 4.06 -12.79 -21.86
CA ARG A 495 2.62 -12.48 -21.71
C ARG A 495 1.75 -12.74 -22.96
N LYS A 496 2.20 -13.61 -23.86
CA LYS A 496 1.45 -14.02 -25.07
C LYS A 496 0.75 -15.38 -24.85
N LEU A 497 -0.33 -15.38 -24.08
CA LEU A 497 -0.96 -16.62 -23.59
C LEU A 497 -1.73 -17.39 -24.68
N ARG A 498 -2.38 -16.70 -25.63
CA ARG A 498 -3.09 -17.34 -26.75
C ARG A 498 -2.16 -18.08 -27.71
N GLU A 499 -0.99 -17.52 -27.98
CA GLU A 499 0.04 -18.19 -28.79
C GLU A 499 0.56 -19.44 -28.08
N ALA A 500 0.75 -19.38 -26.74
CA ALA A 500 1.13 -20.55 -25.95
C ALA A 500 0.07 -21.68 -25.98
N PHE A 501 -1.22 -21.32 -25.98
CA PHE A 501 -2.32 -22.27 -26.18
C PHE A 501 -2.25 -22.91 -27.58
N GLY A 502 -2.03 -22.11 -28.63
CA GLY A 502 -1.87 -22.61 -30.01
C GLY A 502 -0.67 -23.58 -30.17
N VAL A 503 0.42 -23.37 -29.42
CA VAL A 503 1.55 -24.32 -29.39
C VAL A 503 1.15 -25.70 -28.86
N ILE A 504 0.30 -25.77 -27.84
CA ILE A 504 -0.21 -27.06 -27.32
C ILE A 504 -1.18 -27.71 -28.32
N GLU A 505 -2.04 -26.92 -28.96
CA GLU A 505 -3.00 -27.40 -29.95
C GLU A 505 -2.30 -27.96 -31.21
N THR A 506 -1.26 -27.28 -31.69
CA THR A 506 -0.43 -27.75 -32.82
C THR A 506 0.29 -29.05 -32.48
N MET A 507 0.84 -29.20 -31.27
CA MET A 507 1.43 -30.48 -30.83
C MET A 507 0.40 -31.63 -30.82
N ARG A 508 -0.85 -31.36 -30.40
CA ARG A 508 -1.94 -32.36 -30.43
C ARG A 508 -2.39 -32.71 -31.84
N LYS A 509 -2.42 -31.74 -32.76
CA LYS A 509 -2.77 -31.95 -34.18
C LYS A 509 -1.88 -33.02 -34.81
N PHE A 510 -0.60 -33.05 -34.44
CA PHE A 510 0.38 -34.07 -34.86
C PHE A 510 0.47 -35.29 -33.93
N LYS A 511 -0.52 -35.51 -33.04
CA LYS A 511 -0.63 -36.64 -32.11
C LYS A 511 0.52 -36.78 -31.10
N PHE A 512 1.28 -35.71 -30.84
CA PHE A 512 2.25 -35.70 -29.74
C PHE A 512 1.52 -35.50 -28.41
N ARG A 513 1.99 -36.18 -27.36
CA ARG A 513 1.50 -36.00 -25.98
C ARG A 513 2.32 -34.89 -25.31
N PRO A 514 1.77 -33.68 -25.10
CA PRO A 514 2.50 -32.61 -24.44
C PRO A 514 2.70 -32.94 -22.96
N ALA A 515 3.81 -32.50 -22.36
CA ALA A 515 4.13 -32.80 -20.97
C ALA A 515 3.08 -32.23 -19.98
N TYR A 516 2.72 -32.99 -18.94
CA TYR A 516 1.80 -32.57 -17.88
C TYR A 516 2.17 -31.23 -17.22
N SER A 517 3.47 -31.00 -17.02
CA SER A 517 4.02 -29.76 -16.47
C SER A 517 3.79 -28.55 -17.40
N ALA A 518 3.78 -28.75 -18.72
CA ALA A 518 3.50 -27.67 -19.67
C ALA A 518 2.04 -27.21 -19.58
N TYR A 519 1.09 -28.15 -19.47
CA TYR A 519 -0.33 -27.85 -19.25
C TYR A 519 -0.56 -27.10 -17.93
N THR A 520 -0.03 -27.61 -16.82
CA THR A 520 -0.22 -26.98 -15.50
C THR A 520 0.42 -25.59 -15.41
N THR A 521 1.58 -25.40 -16.03
CA THR A 521 2.25 -24.08 -16.09
C THR A 521 1.41 -23.08 -16.90
N LEU A 522 0.82 -23.50 -18.02
CA LEU A 522 -0.07 -22.66 -18.83
C LEU A 522 -1.38 -22.34 -18.10
N ILE A 523 -2.02 -23.33 -17.47
CA ILE A 523 -3.24 -23.12 -16.66
C ILE A 523 -2.97 -22.14 -15.52
N GLY A 524 -1.84 -22.24 -14.84
CA GLY A 524 -1.45 -21.28 -13.79
C GLY A 524 -1.26 -19.85 -14.33
N ALA A 525 -0.68 -19.70 -15.52
CA ALA A 525 -0.51 -18.40 -16.18
C ALA A 525 -1.85 -17.80 -16.67
N LEU A 526 -2.73 -18.63 -17.23
CA LEU A 526 -4.09 -18.25 -17.64
C LEU A 526 -4.97 -17.86 -16.44
N SER A 527 -4.78 -18.53 -15.30
CA SER A 527 -5.46 -18.20 -14.04
C SER A 527 -5.09 -16.79 -13.54
N ALA A 528 -3.83 -16.38 -13.72
CA ALA A 528 -3.39 -15.03 -13.38
C ALA A 528 -3.89 -13.96 -14.37
N ALA A 529 -4.21 -14.36 -15.61
CA ALA A 529 -4.69 -13.46 -16.67
C ALA A 529 -6.22 -13.43 -16.80
N HIS A 530 -6.96 -14.19 -15.98
CA HIS A 530 -8.43 -14.24 -15.99
C HIS A 530 -9.04 -14.71 -17.32
N GLU A 531 -8.40 -15.69 -17.99
CA GLU A 531 -8.94 -16.32 -19.22
C GLU A 531 -9.52 -17.72 -18.91
N ALA A 532 -10.69 -17.76 -18.28
CA ALA A 532 -11.34 -18.98 -17.78
C ALA A 532 -11.73 -20.01 -18.85
N ASP A 533 -12.16 -19.57 -20.03
CA ASP A 533 -12.63 -20.46 -21.10
C ASP A 533 -11.48 -21.33 -21.67
N LEU A 534 -10.30 -20.73 -21.86
CA LEU A 534 -9.11 -21.44 -22.32
C LEU A 534 -8.56 -22.43 -21.28
N MET A 535 -8.78 -22.17 -19.99
CA MET A 535 -8.40 -23.10 -18.94
C MET A 535 -9.29 -24.35 -18.92
N LEU A 536 -10.61 -24.18 -19.16
CA LEU A 536 -11.55 -25.31 -19.22
C LEU A 536 -11.22 -26.23 -20.40
N THR A 537 -10.93 -25.65 -21.57
CA THR A 537 -10.57 -26.43 -22.75
C THR A 537 -9.29 -27.21 -22.50
N LEU A 538 -8.25 -26.60 -21.92
CA LEU A 538 -7.02 -27.32 -21.57
C LEU A 538 -7.27 -28.48 -20.59
N LEU A 539 -8.18 -28.34 -19.61
CA LEU A 539 -8.52 -29.45 -18.71
C LEU A 539 -9.15 -30.62 -19.46
N HIS A 540 -10.15 -30.37 -20.31
CA HIS A 540 -10.77 -31.42 -21.11
C HIS A 540 -9.77 -32.07 -22.07
N GLN A 541 -8.87 -31.29 -22.66
CA GLN A 541 -7.78 -31.83 -23.48
C GLN A 541 -6.86 -32.76 -22.69
N MET A 542 -6.57 -32.45 -21.42
CA MET A 542 -5.77 -33.32 -20.56
C MET A 542 -6.50 -34.63 -20.24
N GLN A 543 -7.81 -34.56 -19.99
CA GLN A 543 -8.64 -35.72 -19.68
C GLN A 543 -8.79 -36.65 -20.90
N GLU A 544 -8.99 -36.10 -22.11
CA GLU A 544 -9.05 -36.87 -23.37
C GLU A 544 -7.78 -37.68 -23.63
N ILE A 545 -6.61 -37.16 -23.23
CA ILE A 545 -5.31 -37.83 -23.37
C ILE A 545 -5.11 -38.91 -22.27
N GLY A 546 -5.92 -38.89 -21.21
CA GLY A 546 -5.85 -39.81 -20.08
C GLY A 546 -4.86 -39.40 -19.01
N TYR A 547 -4.56 -38.10 -18.85
CA TYR A 547 -3.74 -37.63 -17.74
C TYR A 547 -4.51 -37.71 -16.41
N GLU A 548 -3.86 -38.23 -15.36
CA GLU A 548 -4.40 -38.18 -14.00
C GLU A 548 -4.43 -36.74 -13.49
N VAL A 549 -5.63 -36.21 -13.31
CA VAL A 549 -5.83 -34.86 -12.80
C VAL A 549 -5.68 -34.85 -11.28
N SER A 550 -4.86 -33.94 -10.75
CA SER A 550 -4.67 -33.80 -9.31
C SER A 550 -5.73 -32.88 -8.68
N VAL A 551 -6.06 -33.11 -7.41
CA VAL A 551 -6.94 -32.23 -6.61
C VAL A 551 -6.44 -30.78 -6.61
N HIS A 552 -5.11 -30.57 -6.70
CA HIS A 552 -4.50 -29.26 -6.78
C HIS A 552 -4.85 -28.50 -8.07
N LEU A 553 -4.95 -29.20 -9.21
CA LEU A 553 -5.35 -28.61 -10.48
C LEU A 553 -6.81 -28.17 -10.44
N PHE A 554 -7.71 -29.02 -9.94
CA PHE A 554 -9.11 -28.67 -9.69
C PHE A 554 -9.24 -27.47 -8.75
N THR A 555 -8.48 -27.43 -7.66
CA THR A 555 -8.47 -26.28 -6.73
C THR A 555 -8.06 -24.97 -7.42
N THR A 556 -7.08 -25.03 -8.33
CA THR A 556 -6.59 -23.86 -9.07
C THR A 556 -7.63 -23.37 -10.07
N LEU A 557 -8.29 -24.29 -10.79
CA LEU A 557 -9.36 -23.99 -11.74
C LEU A 557 -10.58 -23.40 -11.03
N ILE A 558 -11.07 -24.06 -9.97
CA ILE A 558 -12.22 -23.60 -9.17
C ILE A 558 -11.96 -22.20 -8.61
N ARG A 559 -10.73 -21.92 -8.13
CA ARG A 559 -10.34 -20.57 -7.68
C ARG A 559 -10.41 -19.54 -8.82
N ALA A 560 -10.00 -19.90 -10.03
CA ALA A 560 -10.02 -19.01 -11.17
C ALA A 560 -11.45 -18.70 -11.63
N PHE A 561 -12.29 -19.74 -11.83
CA PHE A 561 -13.70 -19.58 -12.20
C PHE A 561 -14.49 -18.77 -11.17
N ALA A 562 -14.22 -18.99 -9.87
CA ALA A 562 -14.89 -18.26 -8.82
C ALA A 562 -14.45 -16.79 -8.74
N ARG A 563 -13.21 -16.44 -9.13
CA ARG A 563 -12.78 -15.03 -9.24
C ARG A 563 -13.43 -14.30 -10.41
N ASP A 564 -13.66 -15.00 -11.52
CA ASP A 564 -14.35 -14.46 -12.70
C ASP A 564 -15.89 -14.44 -12.53
N GLY A 565 -16.41 -14.93 -11.40
CA GLY A 565 -17.85 -14.94 -11.10
C GLY A 565 -18.64 -16.04 -11.81
N ARG A 566 -17.98 -17.00 -12.46
CA ARG A 566 -18.59 -18.14 -13.18
C ARG A 566 -18.87 -19.30 -12.23
N ILE A 567 -19.92 -19.15 -11.42
CA ILE A 567 -20.24 -20.07 -10.32
C ILE A 567 -20.64 -21.47 -10.82
N ASP A 568 -21.49 -21.54 -11.84
CA ASP A 568 -22.04 -22.83 -12.30
C ASP A 568 -20.95 -23.75 -12.86
N ALA A 569 -19.97 -23.17 -13.58
CA ALA A 569 -18.79 -23.89 -14.06
C ALA A 569 -17.92 -24.39 -12.89
N ALA A 570 -17.73 -23.58 -11.85
CA ALA A 570 -16.97 -23.97 -10.67
C ALA A 570 -17.64 -25.11 -9.89
N LEU A 571 -18.98 -25.13 -9.83
CA LEU A 571 -19.75 -26.21 -9.20
C LEU A 571 -19.71 -27.49 -10.02
N SER A 572 -19.88 -27.39 -11.35
CA SER A 572 -19.75 -28.54 -12.25
C SER A 572 -18.39 -29.22 -12.12
N LEU A 573 -17.30 -28.45 -12.03
CA LEU A 573 -15.95 -28.98 -11.83
C LEU A 573 -15.78 -29.65 -10.46
N LEU A 574 -16.45 -29.13 -9.43
CA LEU A 574 -16.40 -29.71 -8.09
C LEU A 574 -17.21 -31.01 -8.00
N ASP A 575 -18.34 -31.11 -8.70
CA ASP A 575 -19.12 -32.33 -8.81
C ASP A 575 -18.40 -33.39 -9.66
N GLU A 576 -17.73 -32.97 -10.74
CA GLU A 576 -16.87 -33.83 -11.55
C GLU A 576 -15.67 -34.37 -10.74
N MET A 577 -15.10 -33.56 -9.85
CA MET A 577 -14.06 -34.03 -8.95
C MET A 577 -14.57 -35.09 -7.97
N LYS A 578 -15.78 -34.90 -7.43
CA LYS A 578 -16.41 -35.84 -6.49
C LYS A 578 -16.83 -37.15 -7.17
N SER A 579 -17.36 -37.08 -8.39
CA SER A 579 -17.77 -38.28 -9.15
C SER A 579 -16.58 -39.17 -9.50
N ASN A 580 -15.40 -38.57 -9.69
CA ASN A 580 -14.13 -39.28 -9.89
C ASN A 580 -13.52 -39.82 -8.59
N SER A 581 -14.26 -39.84 -7.47
CA SER A 581 -13.84 -40.40 -6.17
C SER A 581 -12.60 -39.74 -5.55
N PHE A 582 -12.28 -38.51 -5.93
CA PHE A 582 -11.23 -37.76 -5.25
C PHE A 582 -11.73 -37.23 -3.91
N ASN A 583 -11.01 -37.56 -2.84
CA ASN A 583 -11.30 -37.00 -1.52
C ASN A 583 -10.97 -35.51 -1.52
N ALA A 584 -12.00 -34.68 -1.36
CA ALA A 584 -11.84 -33.24 -1.19
C ALA A 584 -11.01 -32.95 0.06
N ASP A 585 -10.03 -32.06 -0.05
CA ASP A 585 -9.20 -31.64 1.06
C ASP A 585 -9.76 -30.37 1.73
N ILE A 586 -9.31 -30.10 2.96
CA ILE A 586 -9.70 -28.90 3.73
C ILE A 586 -9.36 -27.62 2.94
N VAL A 587 -8.28 -27.65 2.15
CA VAL A 587 -7.83 -26.51 1.34
C VAL A 587 -8.84 -26.17 0.24
N LEU A 588 -9.39 -27.17 -0.45
CA LEU A 588 -10.43 -26.95 -1.46
C LEU A 588 -11.68 -26.32 -0.85
N TYR A 589 -12.20 -26.86 0.26
CA TYR A 589 -13.35 -26.28 0.95
C TYR A 589 -13.09 -24.83 1.41
N ASN A 590 -11.90 -24.54 1.95
CA ASN A 590 -11.50 -23.18 2.32
C ASN A 590 -11.50 -22.22 1.12
N VAL A 591 -11.03 -22.69 -0.04
CA VAL A 591 -11.02 -21.92 -1.29
C VAL A 591 -12.43 -21.68 -1.80
N CYS A 592 -13.30 -22.69 -1.78
CA CYS A 592 -14.71 -22.54 -2.14
C CYS A 592 -15.39 -21.51 -1.23
N ILE A 593 -15.24 -21.62 0.09
CA ILE A 593 -15.82 -20.69 1.06
C ILE A 593 -15.35 -19.24 0.81
N ASP A 594 -14.05 -18.99 0.65
CA ASP A 594 -13.51 -17.64 0.39
C ASP A 594 -13.94 -17.09 -0.98
N CYS A 595 -13.92 -17.91 -2.03
CA CYS A 595 -14.22 -17.44 -3.37
C CYS A 595 -15.72 -17.19 -3.57
N PHE A 596 -16.59 -18.14 -3.21
CA PHE A 596 -18.05 -17.94 -3.30
C PHE A 596 -18.53 -16.83 -2.36
N GLY A 597 -17.86 -16.68 -1.21
CA GLY A 597 -18.11 -15.59 -0.29
C GLY A 597 -17.72 -14.21 -0.84
N LYS A 598 -16.62 -14.09 -1.60
CA LYS A 598 -16.26 -12.84 -2.30
C LYS A 598 -17.24 -12.45 -3.40
N VAL A 599 -17.85 -13.43 -4.06
CA VAL A 599 -18.89 -13.22 -5.08
C VAL A 599 -20.25 -12.86 -4.43
N GLY A 600 -20.36 -12.98 -3.10
CA GLY A 600 -21.57 -12.60 -2.36
C GLY A 600 -22.63 -13.71 -2.26
N LYS A 601 -22.32 -14.94 -2.67
CA LYS A 601 -23.23 -16.10 -2.56
C LYS A 601 -23.04 -16.82 -1.22
N LEU A 602 -23.61 -16.23 -0.18
CA LEU A 602 -23.37 -16.66 1.20
C LEU A 602 -23.98 -18.04 1.54
N ASP A 603 -25.15 -18.37 0.97
CA ASP A 603 -25.82 -19.66 1.24
C ASP A 603 -24.98 -20.85 0.75
N MET A 604 -24.26 -20.66 -0.35
CA MET A 604 -23.33 -21.67 -0.88
C MET A 604 -22.10 -21.82 0.02
N ALA A 605 -21.56 -20.72 0.58
CA ALA A 605 -20.46 -20.79 1.53
C ALA A 605 -20.85 -21.57 2.79
N TRP A 606 -22.07 -21.39 3.30
CA TRP A 606 -22.63 -22.18 4.41
C TRP A 606 -22.81 -23.65 4.04
N LYS A 607 -23.33 -23.94 2.85
CA LYS A 607 -23.45 -25.31 2.35
C LYS A 607 -22.10 -26.03 2.36
N PHE A 608 -21.05 -25.40 1.86
CA PHE A 608 -19.70 -25.97 1.87
C PHE A 608 -19.12 -26.15 3.28
N PHE A 609 -19.37 -25.20 4.19
CA PHE A 609 -18.91 -25.30 5.58
C PHE A 609 -19.58 -26.47 6.33
N HIS A 610 -20.88 -26.69 6.12
CA HIS A 610 -21.60 -27.81 6.72
C HIS A 610 -21.26 -29.14 6.05
N GLU A 611 -21.12 -29.16 4.72
CA GLU A 611 -20.72 -30.34 3.96
C GLU A 611 -19.34 -30.84 4.41
N MET A 612 -18.40 -29.93 4.66
CA MET A 612 -17.10 -30.26 5.21
C MET A 612 -17.22 -30.92 6.60
N LYS A 613 -18.06 -30.36 7.50
CA LYS A 613 -18.33 -30.97 8.81
C LYS A 613 -19.01 -32.34 8.68
N SER A 614 -19.93 -32.53 7.73
CA SER A 614 -20.64 -33.81 7.54
C SER A 614 -19.74 -34.91 6.96
N GLN A 615 -18.70 -34.54 6.20
CA GLN A 615 -17.68 -35.48 5.71
C GLN A 615 -16.63 -35.84 6.77
N GLY A 616 -16.79 -35.35 8.01
CA GLY A 616 -15.86 -35.63 9.11
C GLY A 616 -14.55 -34.83 9.06
N LEU A 617 -14.46 -33.81 8.19
CA LEU A 617 -13.33 -32.89 8.15
C LEU A 617 -13.51 -31.83 9.25
N ILE A 618 -12.51 -31.70 10.12
CA ILE A 618 -12.52 -30.72 11.21
C ILE A 618 -12.13 -29.35 10.64
N PRO A 619 -12.98 -28.31 10.76
CA PRO A 619 -12.63 -26.98 10.29
C PRO A 619 -11.37 -26.44 10.99
N ASP A 620 -10.47 -25.87 10.20
CA ASP A 620 -9.25 -25.25 10.71
C ASP A 620 -9.46 -23.75 10.98
N ASP A 621 -8.43 -23.07 11.51
CA ASP A 621 -8.50 -21.63 11.75
C ASP A 621 -8.74 -20.85 10.45
N VAL A 622 -8.23 -21.36 9.32
CA VAL A 622 -8.38 -20.73 8.01
C VAL A 622 -9.83 -20.85 7.55
N THR A 623 -10.51 -21.97 7.81
CA THR A 623 -11.94 -22.15 7.50
C THR A 623 -12.79 -21.16 8.29
N TYR A 624 -12.66 -21.14 9.62
CA TYR A 624 -13.44 -20.22 10.46
C TYR A 624 -13.15 -18.76 10.11
N THR A 625 -11.89 -18.39 9.91
CA THR A 625 -11.53 -17.00 9.59
C THR A 625 -11.97 -16.57 8.19
N SER A 626 -11.93 -17.48 7.21
CA SER A 626 -12.48 -17.23 5.86
C SER A 626 -13.99 -17.05 5.93
N MET A 627 -14.69 -17.92 6.66
CA MET A 627 -16.14 -17.83 6.85
C MET A 627 -16.56 -16.54 7.57
N ILE A 628 -15.89 -16.20 8.68
CA ILE A 628 -16.09 -14.95 9.41
C ILE A 628 -15.84 -13.74 8.49
N GLY A 629 -14.77 -13.76 7.70
CA GLY A 629 -14.45 -12.68 6.76
C GLY A 629 -15.49 -12.50 5.66
N VAL A 630 -16.07 -13.59 5.17
CA VAL A 630 -17.17 -13.58 4.19
C VAL A 630 -18.45 -13.00 4.81
N LEU A 631 -18.82 -13.46 6.01
CA LEU A 631 -19.98 -12.95 6.74
C LEU A 631 -19.85 -11.45 7.06
N CYS A 632 -18.65 -11.00 7.44
CA CYS A 632 -18.36 -9.59 7.68
C CYS A 632 -18.50 -8.72 6.42
N LYS A 633 -18.15 -9.25 5.23
CA LYS A 633 -18.33 -8.55 3.95
C LYS A 633 -19.79 -8.51 3.50
N ALA A 634 -20.55 -9.55 3.81
CA ALA A 634 -21.98 -9.63 3.54
C ALA A 634 -22.85 -8.95 4.62
N GLU A 635 -22.23 -8.21 5.55
CA GLU A 635 -22.87 -7.47 6.65
C GLU A 635 -23.71 -8.32 7.64
N ARG A 636 -23.59 -9.66 7.60
CA ARG A 636 -24.24 -10.59 8.55
C ARG A 636 -23.40 -10.79 9.80
N LEU A 637 -23.30 -9.75 10.62
CA LEU A 637 -22.43 -9.75 11.80
C LEU A 637 -22.83 -10.74 12.90
N ASP A 638 -24.12 -10.99 13.11
CA ASP A 638 -24.57 -11.80 14.25
C ASP A 638 -24.09 -13.26 14.11
N GLU A 639 -24.20 -13.83 12.92
CA GLU A 639 -23.63 -15.16 12.59
C GLU A 639 -22.10 -15.18 12.66
N ALA A 640 -21.43 -14.09 12.25
CA ALA A 640 -19.97 -13.99 12.35
C ALA A 640 -19.50 -14.03 13.81
N VAL A 641 -20.27 -13.44 14.72
CA VAL A 641 -20.00 -13.48 16.17
C VAL A 641 -20.19 -14.87 16.72
N GLU A 642 -21.26 -15.58 16.34
CA GLU A 642 -21.48 -16.96 16.80
C GLU A 642 -20.34 -17.89 16.42
N LEU A 643 -19.88 -17.84 15.16
CA LEU A 643 -18.72 -18.60 14.70
C LEU A 643 -17.42 -18.18 15.39
N PHE A 644 -17.25 -16.89 15.69
CA PHE A 644 -16.10 -16.40 16.42
C PHE A 644 -16.08 -16.89 17.88
N GLU A 645 -17.23 -16.91 18.56
CA GLU A 645 -17.35 -17.44 19.91
C GLU A 645 -17.24 -18.98 19.95
N GLU A 646 -17.64 -19.69 18.89
CA GLU A 646 -17.34 -21.12 18.72
C GLU A 646 -15.82 -21.35 18.60
N LEU A 647 -15.14 -20.56 17.76
CA LEU A 647 -13.69 -20.61 17.60
C LEU A 647 -12.94 -20.31 18.91
N ASP A 648 -13.37 -19.28 19.64
CA ASP A 648 -12.72 -18.82 20.87
C ASP A 648 -12.98 -19.75 22.08
N ARG A 649 -14.09 -20.50 22.09
CA ARG A 649 -14.37 -21.53 23.10
C ARG A 649 -13.55 -22.80 22.88
N ASN A 650 -13.33 -23.19 21.63
CA ASN A 650 -12.62 -24.42 21.29
C ASN A 650 -11.11 -24.34 21.53
N ARG A 651 -10.55 -23.17 21.88
CA ARG A 651 -9.09 -22.95 22.00
C ARG A 651 -8.69 -22.11 23.22
N SER A 652 -7.57 -22.49 23.83
CA SER A 652 -6.95 -21.75 24.95
C SER A 652 -6.14 -20.54 24.51
N VAL A 653 -5.60 -20.54 23.28
CA VAL A 653 -4.86 -19.42 22.68
C VAL A 653 -5.64 -18.89 21.46
N PRO A 654 -6.12 -17.64 21.49
CA PRO A 654 -6.90 -17.07 20.40
C PRO A 654 -6.07 -16.82 19.13
N CYS A 655 -6.69 -17.03 17.97
CA CYS A 655 -6.10 -16.70 16.67
C CYS A 655 -6.14 -15.17 16.43
N VAL A 656 -4.96 -14.53 16.37
CA VAL A 656 -4.82 -13.07 16.12
C VAL A 656 -5.51 -12.64 14.82
N TYR A 657 -5.48 -13.48 13.79
CA TYR A 657 -6.12 -13.20 12.51
C TYR A 657 -7.65 -13.16 12.63
N ALA A 658 -8.27 -14.03 13.43
CA ALA A 658 -9.71 -14.02 13.68
C ALA A 658 -10.16 -12.73 14.39
N TYR A 659 -9.42 -12.29 15.40
CA TYR A 659 -9.69 -11.03 16.10
C TYR A 659 -9.59 -9.83 15.15
N ASN A 660 -8.53 -9.76 14.32
CA ASN A 660 -8.38 -8.68 13.34
C ASN A 660 -9.55 -8.67 12.32
N THR A 661 -9.98 -9.84 11.82
CA THR A 661 -11.09 -9.96 10.87
C THR A 661 -12.41 -9.50 11.50
N MET A 662 -12.67 -9.87 12.76
CA MET A 662 -13.86 -9.39 13.49
C MET A 662 -13.81 -7.89 13.79
N ILE A 663 -12.65 -7.36 14.18
CA ILE A 663 -12.45 -5.91 14.38
C ILE A 663 -12.72 -5.15 13.07
N MET A 664 -12.25 -5.67 11.93
CA MET A 664 -12.57 -5.12 10.62
C MET A 664 -14.07 -5.21 10.28
N GLY A 665 -14.72 -6.33 10.57
CA GLY A 665 -16.15 -6.52 10.34
C GLY A 665 -17.03 -5.59 11.17
N TYR A 666 -16.73 -5.43 12.46
CA TYR A 666 -17.40 -4.40 13.26
C TYR A 666 -17.09 -2.99 12.76
N GLY A 667 -15.88 -2.80 12.24
CA GLY A 667 -15.45 -1.55 11.61
C GLY A 667 -16.25 -1.18 10.35
N SER A 668 -16.54 -2.15 9.46
CA SER A 668 -17.31 -1.89 8.22
C SER A 668 -18.74 -1.46 8.52
N VAL A 669 -19.39 -2.09 9.50
CA VAL A 669 -20.75 -1.75 9.95
C VAL A 669 -20.79 -0.56 10.92
N GLY A 670 -19.62 -0.07 11.36
CA GLY A 670 -19.50 1.10 12.22
C GLY A 670 -19.83 0.85 13.71
N LYS A 671 -19.86 -0.39 14.18
CA LYS A 671 -20.06 -0.76 15.60
C LYS A 671 -18.74 -0.67 16.38
N PHE A 672 -18.28 0.57 16.62
CA PHE A 672 -16.97 0.86 17.23
C PHE A 672 -16.80 0.29 18.65
N ASP A 673 -17.79 0.44 19.53
CA ASP A 673 -17.65 0.03 20.94
C ASP A 673 -17.38 -1.48 21.07
N LYS A 674 -17.99 -2.27 20.18
CA LYS A 674 -17.75 -3.72 20.07
C LYS A 674 -16.39 -4.05 19.45
N ALA A 675 -15.93 -3.26 18.48
CA ALA A 675 -14.59 -3.43 17.90
C ALA A 675 -13.49 -3.13 18.93
N TYR A 676 -13.66 -2.06 19.73
CA TYR A 676 -12.72 -1.67 20.78
C TYR A 676 -12.73 -2.66 21.95
N SER A 677 -13.90 -3.16 22.36
CA SER A 677 -13.98 -4.20 23.40
C SER A 677 -13.31 -5.52 22.98
N LEU A 678 -13.36 -5.88 21.69
CA LEU A 678 -12.61 -7.02 21.15
C LEU A 678 -11.10 -6.79 21.16
N LEU A 679 -10.64 -5.57 20.86
CA LEU A 679 -9.23 -5.20 20.98
C LEU A 679 -8.75 -5.32 22.43
N GLU A 680 -9.53 -4.84 23.40
CA GLU A 680 -9.21 -5.03 24.83
C GLU A 680 -9.21 -6.50 25.25
N ARG A 681 -10.20 -7.28 24.79
CA ARG A 681 -10.27 -8.73 25.05
C ARG A 681 -9.03 -9.44 24.49
N GLN A 682 -8.57 -9.04 23.30
CA GLN A 682 -7.32 -9.55 22.72
C GLN A 682 -6.11 -9.25 23.61
N LYS A 683 -6.01 -8.03 24.17
CA LYS A 683 -4.94 -7.66 25.11
C LYS A 683 -5.01 -8.45 26.42
N ARG A 684 -6.21 -8.61 27.00
CA ARG A 684 -6.43 -9.36 28.25
C ARG A 684 -6.02 -10.82 28.13
N LYS A 685 -6.19 -11.42 26.95
CA LYS A 685 -5.71 -12.79 26.63
C LYS A 685 -4.21 -12.86 26.34
N GLY A 686 -3.47 -11.76 26.42
CA GLY A 686 -2.02 -11.71 26.24
C GLY A 686 -1.54 -11.63 24.78
N CYS A 687 -2.43 -11.33 23.83
CA CYS A 687 -2.06 -11.12 22.43
C CYS A 687 -1.73 -9.64 22.18
N ILE A 688 -0.57 -9.37 21.58
CA ILE A 688 -0.18 -8.02 21.17
C ILE A 688 -0.98 -7.66 19.91
N PRO A 689 -1.82 -6.61 19.92
CA PRO A 689 -2.56 -6.22 18.72
C PRO A 689 -1.63 -5.73 17.62
N SER A 690 -1.98 -6.04 16.38
CA SER A 690 -1.20 -5.62 15.22
C SER A 690 -1.50 -4.17 14.85
N VAL A 691 -0.57 -3.52 14.14
CA VAL A 691 -0.77 -2.18 13.55
C VAL A 691 -2.01 -2.15 12.64
N ILE A 692 -2.34 -3.26 11.98
CA ILE A 692 -3.52 -3.38 11.12
C ILE A 692 -4.80 -3.22 11.95
N ALA A 693 -4.90 -3.89 13.11
CA ALA A 693 -6.07 -3.79 13.99
C ALA A 693 -6.34 -2.34 14.43
N TYR A 694 -5.28 -1.64 14.86
CA TYR A 694 -5.34 -0.22 15.20
C TYR A 694 -5.73 0.65 14.01
N ASN A 695 -5.11 0.46 12.84
CA ASN A 695 -5.43 1.23 11.65
C ASN A 695 -6.87 1.04 11.19
N CYS A 696 -7.45 -0.15 11.35
CA CYS A 696 -8.86 -0.40 11.05
C CYS A 696 -9.77 0.42 11.97
N ILE A 697 -9.52 0.39 13.27
CA ILE A 697 -10.26 1.18 14.26
C ILE A 697 -10.14 2.69 13.97
N LEU A 698 -8.92 3.17 13.71
CA LEU A 698 -8.65 4.58 13.35
C LEU A 698 -9.36 4.98 12.05
N THR A 699 -9.39 4.10 11.04
CA THR A 699 -10.11 4.37 9.77
C THR A 699 -11.61 4.49 9.99
N CYS A 700 -12.18 3.64 10.85
CA CYS A 700 -13.60 3.68 11.21
C CYS A 700 -13.95 4.93 12.00
N LEU A 701 -13.13 5.30 12.98
CA LEU A 701 -13.25 6.57 13.71
C LEU A 701 -13.15 7.77 12.77
N GLY A 702 -12.28 7.69 11.77
CA GLY A 702 -12.12 8.71 10.74
C GLY A 702 -13.32 8.89 9.82
N ARG A 703 -14.06 7.81 9.52
CA ARG A 703 -15.33 7.89 8.78
C ARG A 703 -16.45 8.55 9.60
N LYS A 704 -16.47 8.34 10.92
CA LYS A 704 -17.45 8.93 11.84
C LYS A 704 -17.09 10.35 12.30
N GLY A 705 -15.88 10.84 12.00
CA GLY A 705 -15.42 12.17 12.41
C GLY A 705 -15.09 12.28 13.91
N LYS A 706 -14.88 11.16 14.62
CA LYS A 706 -14.55 11.16 16.05
C LYS A 706 -13.04 11.33 16.27
N VAL A 707 -12.56 12.57 16.23
CA VAL A 707 -11.13 12.91 16.27
C VAL A 707 -10.49 12.59 17.65
N GLU A 708 -11.14 12.95 18.75
CA GLU A 708 -10.56 12.76 20.10
C GLU A 708 -10.32 11.30 20.46
N GLU A 709 -11.29 10.43 20.17
CA GLU A 709 -11.17 8.99 20.42
C GLU A 709 -10.05 8.38 19.56
N ALA A 710 -9.85 8.87 18.34
CA ALA A 710 -8.79 8.41 17.45
C ALA A 710 -7.39 8.74 17.99
N PHE A 711 -7.21 9.91 18.60
CA PHE A 711 -5.94 10.23 19.26
C PHE A 711 -5.68 9.37 20.49
N ARG A 712 -6.71 9.04 21.29
CA ARG A 712 -6.55 8.10 22.41
C ARG A 712 -6.07 6.73 21.92
N VAL A 713 -6.70 6.20 20.87
CA VAL A 713 -6.31 4.93 20.25
C VAL A 713 -4.91 5.01 19.63
N PHE A 714 -4.52 6.16 19.08
CA PHE A 714 -3.18 6.36 18.53
C PHE A 714 -2.09 6.42 19.60
N GLU A 715 -2.33 7.09 20.73
CA GLU A 715 -1.40 7.09 21.86
C GLU A 715 -1.29 5.70 22.49
N GLU A 716 -2.42 4.99 22.62
CA GLU A 716 -2.42 3.60 23.07
C GLU A 716 -1.66 2.68 22.10
N MET A 717 -1.81 2.91 20.79
CA MET A 717 -1.05 2.21 19.78
C MET A 717 0.46 2.43 19.95
N LYS A 718 0.95 3.66 20.19
CA LYS A 718 2.38 3.94 20.38
C LYS A 718 3.01 3.11 21.51
N ILE A 719 2.24 2.78 22.54
CA ILE A 719 2.68 1.91 23.65
C ILE A 719 2.82 0.45 23.19
N ASP A 720 1.87 -0.02 22.38
CA ASP A 720 1.79 -1.43 21.98
C ASP A 720 2.60 -1.77 20.73
N ALA A 721 2.63 -0.89 19.73
CA ALA A 721 3.23 -1.07 18.42
C ALA A 721 3.64 0.27 17.75
N ALA A 722 4.77 0.27 17.04
CA ALA A 722 5.23 1.47 16.34
C ALA A 722 4.27 1.86 15.19
N PRO A 723 3.81 3.12 15.12
CA PRO A 723 3.00 3.61 14.00
C PRO A 723 3.73 3.51 12.66
N ASN A 724 2.99 3.19 11.60
CA ASN A 724 3.52 3.17 10.25
C ASN A 724 3.00 4.37 9.43
N LEU A 725 3.51 4.53 8.20
CA LEU A 725 3.11 5.60 7.30
C LEU A 725 1.58 5.63 7.07
N ALA A 726 0.94 4.46 6.99
CA ALA A 726 -0.51 4.38 6.80
C ALA A 726 -1.27 4.91 8.03
N THR A 727 -0.79 4.66 9.25
CA THR A 727 -1.38 5.18 10.50
C THR A 727 -1.40 6.71 10.51
N TYR A 728 -0.24 7.34 10.23
CA TYR A 728 -0.14 8.79 10.16
C TYR A 728 -1.01 9.36 9.04
N ASN A 729 -1.03 8.72 7.86
CA ASN A 729 -1.88 9.15 6.75
C ASN A 729 -3.37 9.08 7.11
N ILE A 730 -3.84 8.06 7.83
CA ILE A 730 -5.24 7.95 8.29
C ILE A 730 -5.59 9.09 9.26
N LEU A 731 -4.68 9.43 10.19
CA LEU A 731 -4.90 10.53 11.14
C LEU A 731 -4.89 11.89 10.46
N VAL A 732 -3.94 12.12 9.55
CA VAL A 732 -3.91 13.34 8.74
C VAL A 732 -5.17 13.43 7.87
N ASP A 733 -5.59 12.33 7.24
CA ASP A 733 -6.83 12.22 6.46
C ASP A 733 -8.07 12.61 7.27
N MET A 734 -8.15 12.10 8.50
CA MET A 734 -9.22 12.37 9.46
C MET A 734 -9.24 13.83 9.91
N LEU A 735 -8.08 14.37 10.29
CA LEU A 735 -7.95 15.74 10.77
C LEU A 735 -8.27 16.76 9.68
N CYS A 736 -7.80 16.48 8.46
CA CYS A 736 -8.15 17.29 7.30
C CYS A 736 -9.66 17.20 6.96
N LYS A 737 -10.35 16.10 7.27
CA LYS A 737 -11.81 15.96 7.15
C LYS A 737 -12.57 16.78 8.21
N ALA A 738 -12.02 16.83 9.43
CA ALA A 738 -12.61 17.54 10.55
C ALA A 738 -12.33 19.06 10.55
N GLY A 739 -11.34 19.50 9.77
CA GLY A 739 -10.95 20.91 9.66
C GLY A 739 -9.91 21.37 10.68
N ASP A 740 -9.36 20.44 11.45
CA ASP A 740 -8.28 20.73 12.40
C ASP A 740 -6.92 20.58 11.72
N HIS A 741 -6.55 21.61 10.98
CA HIS A 741 -5.32 21.63 10.18
C HIS A 741 -4.07 21.83 11.03
N GLU A 742 -4.18 22.51 12.17
CA GLU A 742 -3.06 22.71 13.08
C GLU A 742 -2.64 21.38 13.72
N ALA A 743 -3.63 20.58 14.16
CA ALA A 743 -3.35 19.23 14.63
C ALA A 743 -2.80 18.33 13.52
N ALA A 744 -3.28 18.46 12.27
CA ALA A 744 -2.74 17.69 11.13
C ALA A 744 -1.25 18.01 10.86
N LEU A 745 -0.84 19.27 11.01
CA LEU A 745 0.57 19.68 10.90
C LEU A 745 1.41 19.14 12.05
N LYS A 746 0.89 19.17 13.29
CA LYS A 746 1.56 18.55 14.46
C LYS A 746 1.74 17.04 14.27
N VAL A 747 0.73 16.35 13.75
CA VAL A 747 0.83 14.90 13.43
C VAL A 747 1.87 14.64 12.34
N ARG A 748 1.95 15.48 11.30
CA ARG A 748 3.01 15.41 10.29
C ARG A 748 4.40 15.66 10.91
N ASP A 749 4.53 16.61 11.81
CA ASP A 749 5.82 16.92 12.43
C ASP A 749 6.24 15.77 13.37
N SER A 750 5.29 15.18 14.12
CA SER A 750 5.52 13.95 14.88
C SER A 750 5.89 12.75 14.00
N MET A 751 5.39 12.70 12.75
CA MET A 751 5.77 11.69 11.77
C MET A 751 7.24 11.88 11.33
N LYS A 752 7.68 13.14 11.12
CA LYS A 752 9.09 13.47 10.83
C LYS A 752 10.00 13.12 12.01
N GLU A 753 9.58 13.43 13.24
CA GLU A 753 10.30 13.07 14.47
C GLU A 753 10.43 11.55 14.66
N ALA A 754 9.42 10.78 14.23
CA ALA A 754 9.45 9.32 14.22
C ALA A 754 10.32 8.71 13.09
N GLY A 755 11.04 9.53 12.31
CA GLY A 755 11.89 9.08 11.21
C GLY A 755 11.12 8.59 9.96
N LEU A 756 9.80 8.83 9.91
CA LEU A 756 8.97 8.52 8.76
C LEU A 756 8.83 9.78 7.89
N PHE A 757 9.24 9.70 6.63
CA PHE A 757 9.15 10.83 5.72
C PHE A 757 7.84 10.80 4.93
N PRO A 758 7.15 11.95 4.77
CA PRO A 758 5.98 12.06 3.91
C PRO A 758 6.32 11.62 2.48
N ASN A 759 5.57 10.67 1.94
CA ASN A 759 5.67 10.30 0.53
C ASN A 759 4.71 11.14 -0.32
N ILE A 760 4.75 10.95 -1.64
CA ILE A 760 3.84 11.63 -2.59
C ILE A 760 2.37 11.44 -2.16
N MET A 761 1.99 10.28 -1.59
CA MET A 761 0.64 10.03 -1.08
C MET A 761 0.28 10.83 0.18
N THR A 762 1.21 11.02 1.13
CA THR A 762 0.99 11.89 2.31
C THR A 762 0.81 13.35 1.88
N VAL A 763 1.63 13.80 0.92
CA VAL A 763 1.51 15.14 0.34
C VAL A 763 0.22 15.26 -0.48
N HIS A 764 -0.15 14.22 -1.25
CA HIS A 764 -1.40 14.15 -1.99
C HIS A 764 -2.59 14.25 -1.05
N ILE A 765 -2.67 13.45 0.02
CA ILE A 765 -3.77 13.51 1.02
C ILE A 765 -3.85 14.89 1.69
N MET A 766 -2.70 15.48 2.05
CA MET A 766 -2.67 16.83 2.64
C MET A 766 -3.15 17.88 1.63
N ILE A 767 -2.68 17.85 0.38
CA ILE A 767 -3.07 18.82 -0.66
C ILE A 767 -4.53 18.62 -1.11
N ASP A 768 -4.95 17.38 -1.41
CA ASP A 768 -6.33 17.00 -1.80
C ASP A 768 -7.39 17.36 -0.75
N ARG A 769 -7.00 17.52 0.52
CA ARG A 769 -7.96 17.81 1.60
C ARG A 769 -7.80 19.19 2.23
N LEU A 770 -6.62 19.80 2.17
CA LEU A 770 -6.49 21.26 2.24
C LEU A 770 -7.39 21.92 1.16
N LEU A 771 -7.63 21.22 0.04
CA LEU A 771 -8.52 21.60 -1.07
C LEU A 771 -10.03 21.65 -0.77
N VAL A 772 -10.52 20.84 0.17
CA VAL A 772 -11.96 20.83 0.52
C VAL A 772 -12.30 22.06 1.38
N TYR A 773 -11.38 22.50 2.24
CA TYR A 773 -11.59 23.67 3.09
C TYR A 773 -11.51 24.99 2.35
N THR A 774 -10.72 25.14 1.28
CA THR A 774 -10.75 26.37 0.45
C THR A 774 -12.07 26.53 -0.32
N SER A 775 -12.80 25.43 -0.53
CA SER A 775 -14.17 25.46 -1.08
C SER A 775 -15.22 25.78 -0.01
N LEU A 776 -15.05 25.27 1.22
CA LEU A 776 -15.90 25.58 2.38
C LEU A 776 -15.67 27.00 2.93
N ILE A 777 -14.47 27.57 2.80
CA ILE A 777 -14.16 28.97 3.16
C ILE A 777 -14.97 29.94 2.30
N ARG A 778 -15.45 29.56 1.11
CA ARG A 778 -16.44 30.40 0.38
C ARG A 778 -17.84 30.37 1.02
N ASN A 779 -18.22 29.26 1.66
CA ASN A 779 -19.48 29.15 2.41
C ASN A 779 -19.38 29.73 3.83
N PHE A 780 -18.20 29.67 4.46
CA PHE A 780 -17.94 30.28 5.77
C PHE A 780 -17.55 31.76 5.71
N CYS A 781 -17.12 32.30 4.56
CA CYS A 781 -16.90 33.75 4.37
C CYS A 781 -18.18 34.61 4.38
N LYS A 782 -19.35 34.04 4.74
CA LYS A 782 -20.50 34.81 5.23
C LYS A 782 -20.42 35.11 6.74
N CYS A 783 -19.53 34.47 7.49
CA CYS A 783 -19.28 34.73 8.91
C CYS A 783 -17.84 35.23 9.09
N GLY A 784 -17.70 36.52 9.40
CA GLY A 784 -16.43 37.23 9.33
C GLY A 784 -15.36 36.73 10.31
N ARG A 785 -14.24 36.25 9.76
CA ARG A 785 -12.86 36.37 10.27
C ARG A 785 -11.90 36.29 9.08
N LYS A 786 -11.32 37.41 8.67
CA LYS A 786 -10.46 37.53 7.47
C LYS A 786 -9.01 37.09 7.69
N GLU A 787 -8.58 36.89 8.95
CA GLU A 787 -7.16 36.72 9.31
C GLU A 787 -6.65 35.28 9.15
N ASP A 788 -7.44 34.26 9.49
CA ASP A 788 -7.02 32.84 9.42
C ASP A 788 -6.87 32.32 7.97
N GLY A 789 -7.63 32.90 7.04
CA GLY A 789 -7.59 32.54 5.62
C GLY A 789 -6.31 32.93 4.89
N HIS A 790 -5.51 33.86 5.42
CA HIS A 790 -4.23 34.26 4.84
C HIS A 790 -3.10 33.29 5.24
N LYS A 791 -3.12 32.84 6.50
CA LYS A 791 -2.10 31.94 7.09
C LYS A 791 -2.13 30.55 6.44
N MET A 792 -3.32 30.00 6.22
CA MET A 792 -3.51 28.68 5.57
C MET A 792 -3.06 28.65 4.09
N LYS A 793 -3.13 29.80 3.39
CA LYS A 793 -2.67 29.92 1.99
C LYS A 793 -1.15 29.86 1.89
N GLU A 794 -0.44 30.48 2.83
CA GLU A 794 1.02 30.46 2.89
C GLU A 794 1.57 29.08 3.24
N ASP A 795 0.92 28.36 4.16
CA ASP A 795 1.35 27.02 4.59
C ASP A 795 1.29 25.98 3.46
N GLY A 796 0.25 25.99 2.62
CA GLY A 796 0.17 25.10 1.45
C GLY A 796 1.26 25.36 0.42
N HIS A 797 1.61 26.63 0.19
CA HIS A 797 2.71 27.02 -0.70
C HIS A 797 4.09 26.70 -0.11
N LYS A 798 4.24 26.80 1.21
CA LYS A 798 5.46 26.41 1.94
C LYS A 798 5.71 24.90 1.84
N ILE A 799 4.67 24.08 1.94
CA ILE A 799 4.76 22.62 1.77
C ILE A 799 5.18 22.26 0.34
N TYR A 800 4.60 22.90 -0.68
CA TYR A 800 5.01 22.68 -2.07
C TYR A 800 6.48 23.06 -2.32
N LYS A 801 6.93 24.20 -1.77
CA LYS A 801 8.33 24.63 -1.83
C LYS A 801 9.28 23.69 -1.08
N GLU A 802 8.90 23.19 0.09
CA GLU A 802 9.69 22.21 0.85
C GLU A 802 9.85 20.90 0.06
N MET A 803 8.79 20.44 -0.62
CA MET A 803 8.84 19.25 -1.48
C MET A 803 9.82 19.44 -2.64
N MET A 804 9.77 20.61 -3.30
CA MET A 804 10.67 20.95 -4.41
C MET A 804 12.14 21.06 -3.97
N HIS A 805 12.42 21.66 -2.80
CA HIS A 805 13.78 21.78 -2.25
C HIS A 805 14.42 20.43 -1.90
N ARG A 806 13.60 19.40 -1.61
CA ARG A 806 14.07 18.05 -1.27
C ARG A 806 14.26 17.13 -2.48
N GLY A 807 14.06 17.62 -3.71
CA GLY A 807 14.23 16.83 -4.94
C GLY A 807 13.10 15.85 -5.22
N CYS A 808 11.93 16.00 -4.57
CA CYS A 808 10.73 15.23 -4.89
C CYS A 808 9.98 15.92 -6.04
N PHE A 809 10.01 15.31 -7.23
CA PHE A 809 9.31 15.84 -8.39
C PHE A 809 7.80 15.52 -8.30
N PRO A 810 6.90 16.53 -8.31
CA PRO A 810 5.47 16.30 -8.37
C PRO A 810 5.07 15.68 -9.70
N ASP A 811 4.09 14.78 -9.65
CA ASP A 811 3.43 14.25 -10.83
C ASP A 811 2.40 15.25 -11.39
N LEU A 812 1.90 14.96 -12.60
CA LEU A 812 0.90 15.80 -13.28
C LEU A 812 -0.39 15.94 -12.44
N MET A 813 -0.76 14.89 -11.69
CA MET A 813 -1.95 14.88 -10.82
C MET A 813 -1.82 15.88 -9.68
N LEU A 814 -0.66 15.89 -8.99
CA LEU A 814 -0.37 16.82 -7.90
C LEU A 814 -0.30 18.26 -8.37
N LEU A 815 0.31 18.51 -9.54
CA LEU A 815 0.35 19.85 -10.15
C LEU A 815 -1.05 20.34 -10.53
N ASN A 816 -1.89 19.48 -11.10
CA ASN A 816 -3.27 19.81 -11.44
C ASN A 816 -4.11 20.12 -10.21
N ASN A 817 -4.02 19.29 -9.17
CA ASN A 817 -4.75 19.52 -7.93
C ASN A 817 -4.26 20.81 -7.24
N TYR A 818 -2.94 21.06 -7.22
CA TYR A 818 -2.37 22.29 -6.68
C TYR A 818 -2.83 23.54 -7.47
N MET A 819 -2.87 23.45 -8.79
CA MET A 819 -3.37 24.53 -9.65
C MET A 819 -4.86 24.83 -9.38
N ASP A 820 -5.70 23.80 -9.18
CA ASP A 820 -7.11 23.97 -8.80
C ASP A 820 -7.24 24.66 -7.42
N CYS A 821 -6.35 24.35 -6.47
CA CYS A 821 -6.29 25.06 -5.18
C CYS A 821 -6.10 26.56 -5.38
N VAL A 822 -5.10 26.89 -6.19
CA VAL A 822 -4.61 28.25 -6.38
C VAL A 822 -5.68 29.09 -7.07
N PHE A 823 -6.36 28.53 -8.07
CA PHE A 823 -7.52 29.17 -8.70
C PHE A 823 -8.71 29.30 -7.75
N LYS A 824 -9.01 28.30 -6.91
CA LYS A 824 -10.07 28.40 -5.89
C LYS A 824 -9.76 29.46 -4.82
N ALA A 825 -8.48 29.67 -4.50
CA ALA A 825 -7.99 30.68 -3.57
C ALA A 825 -8.00 32.11 -4.15
N GLY A 826 -8.25 32.25 -5.45
CA GLY A 826 -8.32 33.53 -6.17
C GLY A 826 -6.98 34.06 -6.68
N GLU A 827 -5.90 33.28 -6.58
CA GLU A 827 -4.55 33.70 -6.99
C GLU A 827 -4.25 33.31 -8.44
N ILE A 828 -4.82 34.09 -9.36
CA ILE A 828 -4.83 33.78 -10.80
C ILE A 828 -3.41 33.71 -11.38
N GLU A 829 -2.54 34.66 -11.04
CA GLU A 829 -1.17 34.74 -11.57
C GLU A 829 -0.30 33.54 -11.19
N LYS A 830 -0.41 33.05 -9.94
CA LYS A 830 0.29 31.82 -9.54
C LYS A 830 -0.27 30.59 -10.24
N GLY A 831 -1.58 30.55 -10.49
CA GLY A 831 -2.21 29.47 -11.25
C GLY A 831 -1.69 29.41 -12.69
N ARG A 832 -1.48 30.56 -13.33
CA ARG A 832 -0.83 30.65 -14.66
C ARG A 832 0.61 30.17 -14.62
N ALA A 833 1.39 30.63 -13.65
CA ALA A 833 2.79 30.23 -13.50
C ALA A 833 2.94 28.72 -13.33
N LEU A 834 2.02 28.07 -12.61
CA LEU A 834 2.00 26.61 -12.46
C LEU A 834 1.69 25.89 -13.76
N PHE A 835 0.80 26.41 -14.59
CA PHE A 835 0.50 25.83 -15.90
C PHE A 835 1.70 25.92 -16.85
N GLU A 836 2.42 27.04 -16.84
CA GLU A 836 3.68 27.19 -17.59
C GLU A 836 4.78 26.30 -17.00
N GLU A 837 4.80 26.08 -15.69
CA GLU A 837 5.71 25.13 -15.04
C GLU A 837 5.45 23.68 -15.48
N ILE A 838 4.19 23.27 -15.68
CA ILE A 838 3.85 21.95 -16.24
C ILE A 838 4.48 21.81 -17.63
N LYS A 839 4.33 22.81 -18.50
CA LYS A 839 4.92 22.83 -19.85
C LYS A 839 6.45 22.83 -19.82
N ALA A 840 7.06 23.67 -18.97
CA ALA A 840 8.52 23.80 -18.85
C ALA A 840 9.22 22.51 -18.37
N ARG A 841 8.50 21.65 -17.63
CA ARG A 841 9.01 20.36 -17.15
C ARG A 841 8.89 19.24 -18.18
N GLY A 842 8.39 19.52 -19.39
CA GLY A 842 8.17 18.51 -20.42
C GLY A 842 6.99 17.58 -20.15
N LEU A 843 6.10 17.93 -19.21
CA LEU A 843 4.85 17.22 -18.99
C LEU A 843 3.81 17.76 -19.97
N THR A 844 3.17 16.88 -20.74
CA THR A 844 2.06 17.27 -21.63
C THR A 844 0.82 17.56 -20.80
N PRO A 845 0.28 18.79 -20.79
CA PRO A 845 -0.93 19.09 -20.04
C PRO A 845 -2.10 18.26 -20.56
N ASP A 846 -2.87 17.66 -19.65
CA ASP A 846 -4.04 16.85 -19.98
C ASP A 846 -5.33 17.69 -20.04
N VAL A 847 -6.45 17.04 -20.39
CA VAL A 847 -7.79 17.66 -20.44
C VAL A 847 -8.16 18.32 -19.10
N ARG A 848 -7.74 17.71 -17.99
CA ARG A 848 -7.98 18.22 -16.63
C ARG A 848 -7.19 19.50 -16.35
N SER A 849 -5.93 19.58 -16.79
CA SER A 849 -5.05 20.74 -16.64
C SER A 849 -5.69 21.98 -17.29
N TYR A 850 -6.07 21.85 -18.57
CA TYR A 850 -6.75 22.91 -19.31
C TYR A 850 -8.11 23.27 -18.71
N SER A 851 -8.89 22.28 -18.27
CA SER A 851 -10.21 22.50 -17.64
C SER A 851 -10.10 23.31 -16.33
N ILE A 852 -9.11 23.01 -15.49
CA ILE A 852 -8.86 23.72 -14.23
C ILE A 852 -8.44 25.16 -14.49
N LEU A 853 -7.51 25.37 -15.43
CA LEU A 853 -7.06 26.70 -15.84
C LEU A 853 -8.23 27.53 -16.37
N ILE A 854 -9.01 26.96 -17.30
CA ILE A 854 -10.20 27.62 -17.87
C ILE A 854 -11.22 27.96 -16.78
N HIS A 855 -11.56 27.02 -15.89
CA HIS A 855 -12.50 27.27 -14.79
C HIS A 855 -12.03 28.41 -13.87
N GLY A 856 -10.74 28.44 -13.54
CA GLY A 856 -10.14 29.51 -12.74
C GLY A 856 -10.21 30.88 -13.41
N LEU A 857 -9.87 30.96 -14.70
CA LEU A 857 -9.91 32.19 -15.49
C LEU A 857 -11.32 32.71 -15.74
N VAL A 858 -12.26 31.79 -15.98
CA VAL A 858 -13.70 32.07 -16.10
C VAL A 858 -14.21 32.76 -14.84
N LYS A 859 -13.89 32.20 -13.67
CA LYS A 859 -14.32 32.75 -12.38
C LYS A 859 -13.76 34.14 -12.11
N ALA A 860 -12.55 34.40 -12.63
CA ALA A 860 -11.89 35.69 -12.56
C ALA A 860 -12.39 36.71 -13.61
N GLY A 861 -13.26 36.31 -14.54
CA GLY A 861 -13.83 37.20 -15.57
C GLY A 861 -13.00 37.31 -16.86
N PHE A 862 -11.90 36.56 -17.02
CA PHE A 862 -11.01 36.61 -18.19
C PHE A 862 -11.55 35.79 -19.37
N SER A 863 -12.67 36.23 -19.93
CA SER A 863 -13.38 35.53 -21.02
C SER A 863 -12.63 35.42 -22.35
N ARG A 864 -11.74 36.38 -22.68
CA ARG A 864 -10.99 36.38 -23.96
C ARG A 864 -9.88 35.32 -23.99
N GLU A 865 -9.17 35.16 -22.87
CA GLU A 865 -8.08 34.18 -22.76
C GLU A 865 -8.61 32.75 -22.62
N THR A 866 -9.72 32.59 -21.90
CA THR A 866 -10.46 31.32 -21.83
C THR A 866 -10.73 30.76 -23.23
N TYR A 867 -11.15 31.63 -24.15
CA TYR A 867 -11.39 31.26 -25.55
C TYR A 867 -10.10 30.81 -26.26
N LYS A 868 -9.01 31.56 -26.11
CA LYS A 868 -7.72 31.19 -26.71
C LYS A 868 -7.23 29.81 -26.23
N LEU A 869 -7.33 29.57 -24.93
CA LEU A 869 -6.93 28.30 -24.30
C LEU A 869 -7.81 27.12 -24.74
N PHE A 870 -9.11 27.36 -24.93
CA PHE A 870 -10.03 26.33 -25.43
C PHE A 870 -9.70 25.88 -26.87
N TYR A 871 -9.31 26.81 -27.75
CA TYR A 871 -8.87 26.46 -29.10
C TYR A 871 -7.47 25.85 -29.12
N GLU A 872 -6.53 26.33 -28.28
CA GLU A 872 -5.21 25.71 -28.10
C GLU A 872 -5.36 24.23 -27.68
N MET A 873 -6.29 23.95 -26.77
CA MET A 873 -6.62 22.59 -26.34
C MET A 873 -7.15 21.71 -27.49
N LYS A 874 -7.92 22.30 -28.42
CA LYS A 874 -8.46 21.62 -29.62
C LYS A 874 -7.38 21.39 -30.68
N GLU A 875 -6.48 22.35 -30.88
CA GLU A 875 -5.37 22.27 -31.83
C GLU A 875 -4.32 21.21 -31.43
N GLN A 876 -4.15 20.96 -30.13
CA GLN A 876 -3.28 19.89 -29.63
C GLN A 876 -3.87 18.47 -29.79
N GLY A 877 -5.04 18.31 -30.40
CA GLY A 877 -5.65 17.00 -30.66
C GLY A 877 -6.21 16.29 -29.43
N LEU A 878 -6.42 17.02 -28.31
CA LEU A 878 -7.03 16.45 -27.11
C LEU A 878 -8.54 16.24 -27.34
N HIS A 879 -9.02 15.01 -27.13
CA HIS A 879 -10.45 14.72 -27.15
C HIS A 879 -11.13 15.41 -25.96
N LEU A 880 -11.82 16.50 -26.25
CA LEU A 880 -12.60 17.27 -25.28
C LEU A 880 -13.72 16.41 -24.69
N ASP A 881 -13.80 16.36 -23.36
CA ASP A 881 -14.88 15.71 -22.65
C ASP A 881 -16.08 16.65 -22.43
N THR A 882 -17.23 16.09 -22.06
CA THR A 882 -18.45 16.83 -21.71
C THR A 882 -18.18 17.88 -20.62
N ARG A 883 -17.25 17.60 -19.69
CA ARG A 883 -16.92 18.49 -18.58
C ARG A 883 -16.21 19.76 -19.03
N ALA A 884 -15.25 19.66 -19.95
CA ALA A 884 -14.54 20.82 -20.51
C ALA A 884 -15.50 21.77 -21.21
N TYR A 885 -16.44 21.25 -22.01
CA TYR A 885 -17.50 22.04 -22.64
C TYR A 885 -18.39 22.74 -21.60
N ASN A 886 -18.84 22.03 -20.58
CA ASN A 886 -19.70 22.60 -19.52
C ASN A 886 -19.05 23.78 -18.80
N ILE A 887 -17.76 23.69 -18.48
CA ILE A 887 -17.02 24.75 -17.78
C ILE A 887 -16.94 26.01 -18.65
N VAL A 888 -16.65 25.85 -19.93
CA VAL A 888 -16.52 26.98 -20.87
C VAL A 888 -17.88 27.63 -21.11
N ILE A 889 -18.94 26.82 -21.28
CA ILE A 889 -20.32 27.28 -21.46
C ILE A 889 -20.79 28.07 -20.23
N ASP A 890 -20.66 27.52 -19.02
CA ASP A 890 -20.97 28.21 -17.76
C ASP A 890 -20.20 29.53 -17.63
N GLY A 891 -18.94 29.54 -18.06
CA GLY A 891 -18.13 30.74 -18.03
C GLY A 891 -18.54 31.84 -18.99
N PHE A 892 -18.98 31.48 -20.19
CA PHE A 892 -19.56 32.45 -21.12
C PHE A 892 -20.90 32.98 -20.63
N CYS A 893 -21.73 32.13 -20.01
CA CYS A 893 -22.99 32.57 -19.40
C CYS A 893 -22.75 33.57 -18.26
N LYS A 894 -21.84 33.28 -17.33
CA LYS A 894 -21.51 34.18 -16.22
C LYS A 894 -20.85 35.50 -16.64
N SER A 895 -20.16 35.51 -17.79
CA SER A 895 -19.56 36.72 -18.36
C SER A 895 -20.50 37.50 -19.30
N GLY A 896 -21.78 37.12 -19.37
CA GLY A 896 -22.81 37.78 -20.19
C GLY A 896 -22.71 37.51 -21.69
N LYS A 897 -21.79 36.64 -22.14
CA LYS A 897 -21.57 36.29 -23.55
C LYS A 897 -22.36 35.05 -23.97
N VAL A 898 -23.66 35.04 -23.66
CA VAL A 898 -24.53 33.85 -23.79
C VAL A 898 -24.66 33.35 -25.23
N ASN A 899 -24.61 34.23 -26.25
CA ASN A 899 -24.62 33.83 -27.66
C ASN A 899 -23.49 32.85 -28.02
N LYS A 900 -22.31 33.06 -27.45
CA LYS A 900 -21.16 32.16 -27.67
C LYS A 900 -21.32 30.85 -26.92
N ALA A 901 -21.91 30.90 -25.72
CA ALA A 901 -22.25 29.70 -24.96
C ALA A 901 -23.24 28.81 -25.74
N TYR A 902 -24.24 29.42 -26.38
CA TYR A 902 -25.20 28.73 -27.24
C TYR A 902 -24.54 28.07 -28.46
N GLN A 903 -23.65 28.79 -29.16
CA GLN A 903 -22.87 28.22 -30.27
C GLN A 903 -22.03 27.01 -29.85
N LEU A 904 -21.41 27.05 -28.67
CA LEU A 904 -20.62 25.93 -28.14
C LEU A 904 -21.48 24.74 -27.73
N LEU A 905 -22.71 24.98 -27.26
CA LEU A 905 -23.69 23.93 -27.00
C LEU A 905 -24.07 23.20 -28.30
N GLU A 906 -24.30 23.93 -29.39
CA GLU A 906 -24.59 23.34 -30.70
C GLU A 906 -23.37 22.58 -31.28
N GLU A 907 -22.16 23.11 -31.13
CA GLU A 907 -20.93 22.38 -31.52
C GLU A 907 -20.79 21.06 -30.73
N MET A 908 -21.11 21.07 -29.43
CA MET A 908 -21.10 19.88 -28.59
C MET A 908 -22.09 18.82 -29.08
N LYS A 909 -23.32 19.24 -29.43
CA LYS A 909 -24.35 18.35 -30.01
C LYS A 909 -23.90 17.78 -31.35
N ALA A 910 -23.33 18.60 -32.24
CA ALA A 910 -22.86 18.18 -33.56
C ALA A 910 -21.75 17.13 -33.51
N LYS A 911 -20.96 17.10 -32.43
CA LYS A 911 -19.91 16.10 -32.19
C LYS A 911 -20.40 14.80 -31.54
N GLY A 912 -21.71 14.66 -31.31
CA GLY A 912 -22.30 13.48 -30.66
C GLY A 912 -22.07 13.41 -29.15
N LEU A 913 -21.63 14.50 -28.50
CA LEU A 913 -21.53 14.58 -27.04
C LEU A 913 -22.90 14.95 -26.47
N GLN A 914 -23.46 14.09 -25.60
CA GLN A 914 -24.75 14.32 -24.97
C GLN A 914 -24.66 15.45 -23.93
N PRO A 915 -25.39 16.58 -24.12
CA PRO A 915 -25.43 17.63 -23.12
C PRO A 915 -26.09 17.15 -21.83
N THR A 916 -25.57 17.60 -20.69
CA THR A 916 -26.05 17.21 -19.36
C THR A 916 -26.99 18.26 -18.77
N VAL A 917 -27.65 17.93 -17.66
CA VAL A 917 -28.46 18.88 -16.87
C VAL A 917 -27.70 20.16 -16.54
N VAL A 918 -26.40 20.05 -16.22
CA VAL A 918 -25.53 21.21 -15.92
C VAL A 918 -25.32 22.10 -17.15
N THR A 919 -25.21 21.49 -18.34
CA THR A 919 -25.01 22.20 -19.62
C THR A 919 -26.25 23.04 -19.96
N TYR A 920 -27.42 22.39 -20.00
CA TYR A 920 -28.68 23.06 -20.27
C TYR A 920 -28.98 24.11 -19.18
N GLY A 921 -28.82 23.76 -17.91
CA GLY A 921 -29.06 24.68 -16.79
C GLY A 921 -28.20 25.94 -16.84
N SER A 922 -26.92 25.84 -17.21
CA SER A 922 -26.03 27.01 -17.30
C SER A 922 -26.44 27.96 -18.43
N VAL A 923 -26.88 27.43 -19.58
CA VAL A 923 -27.36 28.25 -20.71
C VAL A 923 -28.72 28.86 -20.41
N ILE A 924 -29.64 28.10 -19.82
CA ILE A 924 -30.96 28.58 -19.40
C ILE A 924 -30.83 29.70 -18.36
N ASP A 925 -30.03 29.54 -17.31
CA ASP A 925 -29.75 30.58 -16.31
C ASP A 925 -29.09 31.83 -16.96
N GLY A 926 -28.18 31.61 -17.90
CA GLY A 926 -27.56 32.70 -18.67
C GLY A 926 -28.57 33.48 -19.51
N LEU A 927 -29.45 32.79 -20.24
CA LEU A 927 -30.50 33.41 -21.06
C LEU A 927 -31.55 34.13 -20.21
N ALA A 928 -31.94 33.53 -19.07
CA ALA A 928 -32.88 34.12 -18.12
C ALA A 928 -32.36 35.44 -17.52
N LYS A 929 -31.04 35.58 -17.32
CA LYS A 929 -30.40 36.81 -16.82
C LYS A 929 -30.26 37.93 -17.85
N ILE A 930 -30.36 37.61 -19.14
CA ILE A 930 -30.30 38.59 -20.25
C ILE A 930 -31.72 38.84 -20.81
N ASP A 931 -32.76 38.44 -20.07
CA ASP A 931 -34.17 38.59 -20.41
C ASP A 931 -34.60 37.94 -21.76
N ARG A 932 -33.86 36.94 -22.24
CA ARG A 932 -34.20 36.15 -23.44
C ARG A 932 -34.93 34.85 -23.07
N LEU A 933 -36.09 35.01 -22.44
CA LEU A 933 -36.83 33.91 -21.82
C LEU A 933 -37.42 32.90 -22.82
N ASP A 934 -37.86 33.35 -24.00
CA ASP A 934 -38.47 32.44 -24.97
C ASP A 934 -37.46 31.41 -25.48
N GLU A 935 -36.20 31.82 -25.69
CA GLU A 935 -35.10 30.91 -26.04
C GLU A 935 -34.72 29.99 -24.88
N ALA A 936 -34.78 30.49 -23.64
CA ALA A 936 -34.56 29.67 -22.45
C ALA A 936 -35.64 28.58 -22.32
N TYR A 937 -36.89 28.91 -22.61
CA TYR A 937 -38.02 27.97 -22.60
C TYR A 937 -37.91 26.93 -23.74
N MET A 938 -37.52 27.35 -24.95
CA MET A 938 -37.27 26.40 -26.06
C MET A 938 -36.17 25.38 -25.71
N LEU A 939 -35.06 25.81 -25.10
CA LEU A 939 -34.01 24.89 -24.65
C LEU A 939 -34.45 23.96 -23.54
N PHE A 940 -35.33 24.43 -22.66
CA PHE A 940 -35.91 23.64 -21.58
C PHE A 940 -36.82 22.51 -22.12
N GLU A 941 -37.68 22.80 -23.09
CA GLU A 941 -38.48 21.80 -23.80
C GLU A 941 -37.61 20.84 -24.62
N GLU A 942 -36.56 21.33 -25.27
CA GLU A 942 -35.59 20.48 -25.97
C GLU A 942 -34.94 19.47 -25.01
N ALA A 943 -34.53 19.91 -23.82
CA ALA A 943 -33.92 19.03 -22.81
C ALA A 943 -34.90 17.93 -22.35
N LYS A 944 -36.18 18.25 -22.18
CA LYS A 944 -37.23 17.26 -21.85
C LYS A 944 -37.44 16.26 -22.97
N SER A 945 -37.53 16.72 -24.22
CA SER A 945 -37.75 15.85 -25.39
C SER A 945 -36.64 14.80 -25.56
N LYS A 946 -35.44 15.10 -25.08
CA LYS A 946 -34.27 14.23 -25.10
C LYS A 946 -34.15 13.31 -23.87
N GLY A 947 -35.10 13.35 -22.94
CA GLY A 947 -35.13 12.50 -21.75
C GLY A 947 -34.07 12.89 -20.70
N VAL A 948 -33.67 14.16 -20.63
CA VAL A 948 -32.75 14.64 -19.60
C VAL A 948 -33.53 14.94 -18.32
N ASP A 949 -33.20 14.26 -17.21
CA ASP A 949 -33.82 14.50 -15.90
C ASP A 949 -33.40 15.85 -15.31
N LEU A 950 -34.20 16.88 -15.57
CA LEU A 950 -33.95 18.24 -15.10
C LEU A 950 -34.09 18.32 -13.58
N ASN A 951 -33.19 19.08 -12.94
CA ASN A 951 -33.18 19.26 -11.49
C ASN A 951 -33.91 20.55 -11.08
N VAL A 952 -34.20 20.66 -9.77
CA VAL A 952 -34.88 21.83 -9.18
C VAL A 952 -34.21 23.15 -9.56
N VAL A 953 -32.88 23.20 -9.74
CA VAL A 953 -32.13 24.43 -10.07
C VAL A 953 -32.50 24.99 -11.44
N VAL A 954 -32.73 24.14 -12.45
CA VAL A 954 -33.13 24.59 -13.79
C VAL A 954 -34.53 25.21 -13.76
N TYR A 955 -35.48 24.53 -13.11
CA TYR A 955 -36.83 25.06 -12.88
C TYR A 955 -36.80 26.36 -12.09
N SER A 956 -36.01 26.44 -11.00
CA SER A 956 -35.84 27.67 -10.21
C SER A 956 -35.32 28.84 -11.06
N SER A 957 -34.41 28.57 -12.00
CA SER A 957 -33.81 29.60 -12.87
C SER A 957 -34.83 30.18 -13.85
N LEU A 958 -35.74 29.33 -14.37
CA LEU A 958 -36.86 29.78 -15.21
C LEU A 958 -37.89 30.57 -14.39
N VAL A 959 -38.29 30.08 -13.21
CA VAL A 959 -39.21 30.79 -12.30
C VAL A 959 -38.65 32.18 -11.94
N ASP A 960 -37.35 32.28 -11.63
CA ASP A 960 -36.68 33.56 -11.37
C ASP A 960 -36.65 34.47 -12.60
N GLY A 961 -36.39 33.91 -13.78
CA GLY A 961 -36.40 34.64 -15.06
C GLY A 961 -37.78 35.22 -15.39
N PHE A 962 -38.81 34.37 -15.48
CA PHE A 962 -40.19 34.79 -15.73
C PHE A 962 -40.70 35.76 -14.65
N GLY A 963 -40.37 35.50 -13.39
CA GLY A 963 -40.73 36.35 -12.26
C GLY A 963 -40.12 37.76 -12.31
N LYS A 964 -38.87 37.91 -12.79
CA LYS A 964 -38.22 39.23 -12.94
C LYS A 964 -38.81 40.06 -14.08
N VAL A 965 -39.17 39.42 -15.18
CA VAL A 965 -39.81 40.08 -16.34
C VAL A 965 -41.28 40.40 -16.06
N GLY A 966 -41.88 39.79 -15.04
CA GLY A 966 -43.27 40.01 -14.64
C GLY A 966 -44.27 39.11 -15.37
N ARG A 967 -43.82 38.03 -16.03
CA ARG A 967 -44.68 37.01 -16.65
C ARG A 967 -45.03 35.95 -15.61
N ILE A 968 -45.94 36.28 -14.69
CA ILE A 968 -46.20 35.50 -13.47
C ILE A 968 -46.93 34.18 -13.79
N ASP A 969 -47.88 34.18 -14.71
CA ASP A 969 -48.67 32.99 -15.09
C ASP A 969 -47.76 31.82 -15.52
N GLU A 970 -46.73 32.13 -16.31
CA GLU A 970 -45.77 31.14 -16.78
C GLU A 970 -44.84 30.67 -15.66
N ALA A 971 -44.50 31.54 -14.71
CA ALA A 971 -43.75 31.15 -13.53
C ALA A 971 -44.55 30.16 -12.65
N TYR A 972 -45.87 30.33 -12.54
CA TYR A 972 -46.76 29.36 -11.88
C TYR A 972 -46.83 28.03 -12.64
N LEU A 973 -47.00 28.06 -13.97
CA LEU A 973 -47.05 26.83 -14.78
C LEU A 973 -45.76 25.99 -14.62
N ILE A 974 -44.59 26.63 -14.63
CA ILE A 974 -43.30 25.93 -14.40
C ILE A 974 -43.21 25.35 -12.97
N LEU A 975 -43.77 26.04 -11.97
CA LEU A 975 -43.80 25.53 -10.58
C LEU A 975 -44.74 24.34 -10.42
N GLU A 976 -45.93 24.40 -11.01
CA GLU A 976 -46.89 23.29 -11.00
C GLU A 976 -46.30 22.06 -11.70
N GLU A 977 -45.64 22.26 -12.84
CA GLU A 977 -44.96 21.18 -13.54
C GLU A 977 -43.84 20.54 -12.69
N LEU A 978 -43.08 21.35 -11.95
CA LEU A 978 -42.08 20.83 -11.00
C LEU A 978 -42.72 19.96 -9.92
N MET A 979 -43.89 20.34 -9.41
CA MET A 979 -44.62 19.58 -8.38
C MET A 979 -45.21 18.28 -8.93
N GLN A 980 -45.64 18.24 -10.20
CA GLN A 980 -46.15 17.02 -10.85
C GLN A 980 -45.06 15.96 -11.07
N LYS A 981 -43.78 16.35 -11.08
CA LYS A 981 -42.62 15.45 -11.27
C LYS A 981 -42.07 14.87 -9.95
N ASP A 982 -42.83 14.94 -8.86
CA ASP A 982 -42.41 14.54 -7.51
C ASP A 982 -41.14 15.28 -7.00
N LEU A 983 -40.77 16.39 -7.63
CA LEU A 983 -39.67 17.24 -7.18
C LEU A 983 -40.21 18.27 -6.19
N THR A 984 -39.54 18.40 -5.04
CA THR A 984 -39.94 19.38 -4.01
C THR A 984 -39.30 20.74 -4.30
N PRO A 985 -40.10 21.82 -4.48
CA PRO A 985 -39.53 23.14 -4.68
C PRO A 985 -38.79 23.58 -3.42
N ASN A 986 -37.56 24.05 -3.59
CA ASN A 986 -36.73 24.51 -2.48
C ASN A 986 -37.14 25.93 -2.04
N THR A 987 -36.63 26.39 -0.89
CA THR A 987 -36.90 27.73 -0.37
C THR A 987 -36.54 28.86 -1.34
N TYR A 988 -35.54 28.65 -2.21
CA TYR A 988 -35.15 29.65 -3.20
C TYR A 988 -36.22 29.79 -4.31
N THR A 989 -36.74 28.69 -4.85
CA THR A 989 -37.81 28.70 -5.86
C THR A 989 -39.05 29.46 -5.34
N TRP A 990 -39.47 29.17 -4.11
CA TRP A 990 -40.58 29.87 -3.47
C TRP A 990 -40.28 31.36 -3.29
N ASN A 991 -39.07 31.72 -2.87
CA ASN A 991 -38.68 33.13 -2.71
C ASN A 991 -38.67 33.90 -4.04
N CYS A 992 -38.24 33.28 -5.14
CA CYS A 992 -38.29 33.91 -6.47
C CYS A 992 -39.73 34.24 -6.89
N LEU A 993 -40.65 33.29 -6.68
CA LEU A 993 -42.07 33.51 -6.98
C LEU A 993 -42.70 34.56 -6.06
N LEU A 994 -42.42 34.49 -4.75
CA LEU A 994 -42.91 35.48 -3.79
C LEU A 994 -42.38 36.89 -4.10
N ASP A 995 -41.11 37.03 -4.48
CA ASP A 995 -40.53 38.33 -4.86
C ASP A 995 -41.16 38.86 -6.15
N ALA A 996 -41.44 37.98 -7.13
CA ALA A 996 -42.16 38.34 -8.36
C ALA A 996 -43.58 38.87 -8.06
N LEU A 997 -44.36 38.13 -7.28
CA LEU A 997 -45.71 38.52 -6.86
C LEU A 997 -45.71 39.84 -6.07
N VAL A 998 -44.75 40.01 -5.15
CA VAL A 998 -44.59 41.25 -4.37
C VAL A 998 -44.22 42.44 -5.25
N LYS A 999 -43.43 42.23 -6.32
CA LYS A 999 -43.10 43.28 -7.30
C LYS A 999 -44.27 43.65 -8.20
N ALA A 1000 -45.12 42.68 -8.52
CA ALA A 1000 -46.37 42.89 -9.26
C ALA A 1000 -47.51 43.47 -8.41
N GLU A 1001 -47.27 43.71 -7.12
CA GLU A 1001 -48.25 44.20 -6.13
C GLU A 1001 -49.43 43.24 -5.84
N GLU A 1002 -49.33 41.98 -6.27
CA GLU A 1002 -50.32 40.91 -6.02
C GLU A 1002 -50.08 40.24 -4.65
N ILE A 1003 -50.28 41.01 -3.58
CA ILE A 1003 -49.96 40.58 -2.22
C ILE A 1003 -50.85 39.45 -1.72
N ASP A 1004 -52.12 39.41 -2.09
CA ASP A 1004 -53.04 38.39 -1.59
C ASP A 1004 -52.67 37.01 -2.17
N GLU A 1005 -52.21 36.93 -3.42
CA GLU A 1005 -51.63 35.71 -3.99
C GLU A 1005 -50.31 35.32 -3.32
N SER A 1006 -49.43 36.30 -3.03
CA SER A 1006 -48.19 36.04 -2.30
C SER A 1006 -48.42 35.39 -0.92
N LEU A 1007 -49.52 35.75 -0.24
CA LEU A 1007 -49.90 35.14 1.04
C LEU A 1007 -50.35 33.68 0.87
N VAL A 1008 -51.07 33.37 -0.22
CA VAL A 1008 -51.47 32.00 -0.56
C VAL A 1008 -50.22 31.15 -0.87
N CYS A 1009 -49.29 31.66 -1.68
CA CYS A 1009 -48.02 30.99 -1.96
C CYS A 1009 -47.20 30.71 -0.69
N PHE A 1010 -47.15 31.67 0.23
CA PHE A 1010 -46.45 31.50 1.51
C PHE A 1010 -47.09 30.39 2.37
N GLN A 1011 -48.41 30.27 2.34
CA GLN A 1011 -49.11 29.19 3.05
C GLN A 1011 -48.88 27.83 2.37
N ASN A 1012 -48.87 27.78 1.04
CA ASN A 1012 -48.54 26.56 0.28
C ASN A 1012 -47.12 26.07 0.59
N MET A 1013 -46.15 26.98 0.68
CA MET A 1013 -44.78 26.65 1.11
C MET A 1013 -44.76 25.98 2.50
N LYS A 1014 -45.54 26.48 3.47
CA LYS A 1014 -45.67 25.86 4.81
C LYS A 1014 -46.35 24.50 4.77
N ASN A 1015 -47.43 24.35 4.00
CA ASN A 1015 -48.18 23.10 3.88
C ASN A 1015 -47.31 21.98 3.29
N LEU A 1016 -46.41 22.31 2.37
CA LEU A 1016 -45.43 21.39 1.77
C LEU A 1016 -44.19 21.14 2.66
N LYS A 1017 -44.24 21.52 3.95
CA LYS A 1017 -43.16 21.35 4.94
C LYS A 1017 -41.81 21.97 4.53
N CYS A 1018 -41.82 23.00 3.68
CA CYS A 1018 -40.62 23.76 3.33
C CYS A 1018 -40.46 24.92 4.33
N PRO A 1019 -39.44 24.93 5.21
CA PRO A 1019 -39.30 25.96 6.23
C PRO A 1019 -38.98 27.32 5.59
N PRO A 1020 -39.75 28.38 5.90
CA PRO A 1020 -39.42 29.75 5.50
C PRO A 1020 -38.08 30.17 6.08
N ASN A 1021 -37.26 30.86 5.28
CA ASN A 1021 -35.99 31.40 5.75
C ASN A 1021 -36.10 32.92 6.01
N GLU A 1022 -35.01 33.50 6.48
CA GLU A 1022 -34.89 34.93 6.75
C GLU A 1022 -35.21 35.80 5.52
N VAL A 1023 -34.85 35.36 4.32
CA VAL A 1023 -35.14 36.07 3.06
C VAL A 1023 -36.62 36.00 2.74
N THR A 1024 -37.28 34.85 2.96
CA THR A 1024 -38.74 34.68 2.75
C THR A 1024 -39.53 35.69 3.57
N TYR A 1025 -39.25 35.78 4.88
CA TYR A 1025 -39.92 36.76 5.74
C TYR A 1025 -39.61 38.20 5.32
N SER A 1026 -38.38 38.48 4.90
CA SER A 1026 -37.99 39.82 4.40
C SER A 1026 -38.78 40.24 3.17
N ILE A 1027 -38.99 39.33 2.21
CA ILE A 1027 -39.79 39.58 1.00
C ILE A 1027 -41.25 39.89 1.38
N MET A 1028 -41.85 39.07 2.26
CA MET A 1028 -43.24 39.27 2.70
C MET A 1028 -43.43 40.58 3.47
N ILE A 1029 -42.52 40.89 4.41
CA ILE A 1029 -42.55 42.14 5.18
C ILE A 1029 -42.42 43.33 4.24
N ASN A 1030 -41.50 43.28 3.26
CA ASN A 1030 -41.33 44.32 2.26
C ASN A 1030 -42.58 44.53 1.41
N GLY A 1031 -43.18 43.46 0.91
CA GLY A 1031 -44.42 43.54 0.13
C GLY A 1031 -45.59 44.12 0.92
N LEU A 1032 -45.77 43.67 2.16
CA LEU A 1032 -46.81 44.19 3.05
C LEU A 1032 -46.58 45.67 3.41
N CYS A 1033 -45.34 46.09 3.59
CA CYS A 1033 -44.98 47.49 3.79
C CYS A 1033 -45.22 48.36 2.54
N LYS A 1034 -45.01 47.84 1.32
CA LYS A 1034 -45.32 48.54 0.07
C LYS A 1034 -46.82 48.81 -0.09
N VAL A 1035 -47.67 47.81 0.17
CA VAL A 1035 -49.14 47.92 0.09
C VAL A 1035 -49.76 48.52 1.36
N ARG A 1036 -48.93 49.10 2.25
CA ARG A 1036 -49.36 49.79 3.48
C ARG A 1036 -50.16 48.91 4.46
N LYS A 1037 -50.03 47.58 4.40
CA LYS A 1037 -50.65 46.61 5.34
C LYS A 1037 -49.70 46.33 6.52
N PHE A 1038 -49.32 47.37 7.27
CA PHE A 1038 -48.26 47.32 8.29
C PHE A 1038 -48.55 46.41 9.49
N ASN A 1039 -49.81 46.33 9.95
CA ASN A 1039 -50.19 45.44 11.05
C ASN A 1039 -49.90 43.98 10.72
N LYS A 1040 -50.16 43.57 9.47
CA LYS A 1040 -49.82 42.22 9.00
C LYS A 1040 -48.30 42.03 8.91
N ALA A 1041 -47.56 43.05 8.46
CA ALA A 1041 -46.08 43.00 8.42
C ALA A 1041 -45.48 42.77 9.82
N PHE A 1042 -46.04 43.40 10.86
CA PHE A 1042 -45.62 43.20 12.25
C PHE A 1042 -45.89 41.78 12.78
N VAL A 1043 -47.01 41.16 12.38
CA VAL A 1043 -47.29 39.75 12.70
C VAL A 1043 -46.23 38.82 12.09
N PHE A 1044 -45.85 39.05 10.83
CA PHE A 1044 -44.77 38.27 10.19
C PHE A 1044 -43.40 38.49 10.85
N TRP A 1045 -43.12 39.71 11.33
CA TRP A 1045 -41.92 40.02 12.09
C TRP A 1045 -41.85 39.23 13.42
N GLN A 1046 -42.96 39.17 14.17
CA GLN A 1046 -43.03 38.40 15.41
C GLN A 1046 -42.92 36.89 15.17
N GLU A 1047 -43.58 36.38 14.12
CA GLU A 1047 -43.49 34.97 13.75
C GLU A 1047 -42.05 34.57 13.38
N MET A 1048 -41.32 35.44 12.66
CA MET A 1048 -39.92 35.24 12.34
C MET A 1048 -39.04 35.09 13.61
N GLN A 1049 -39.26 35.95 14.61
CA GLN A 1049 -38.53 35.88 15.89
C GLN A 1049 -38.86 34.60 16.68
N LYS A 1050 -40.13 34.19 16.69
CA LYS A 1050 -40.59 32.96 17.37
C LYS A 1050 -39.96 31.70 16.79
N GLN A 1051 -39.67 31.68 15.49
CA GLN A 1051 -38.97 30.58 14.84
C GLN A 1051 -37.44 30.61 15.05
N GLY A 1052 -36.92 31.55 15.84
CA GLY A 1052 -35.49 31.66 16.16
C GLY A 1052 -34.65 32.25 15.02
N LEU A 1053 -35.28 32.84 14.00
CA LEU A 1053 -34.58 33.48 12.88
C LEU A 1053 -34.19 34.91 13.26
N LYS A 1054 -32.91 35.26 13.09
CA LYS A 1054 -32.41 36.62 13.32
C LYS A 1054 -32.70 37.48 12.08
N PRO A 1055 -33.31 38.67 12.20
CA PRO A 1055 -33.52 39.56 11.05
C PRO A 1055 -32.20 40.17 10.55
N ASN A 1056 -32.02 40.23 9.22
CA ASN A 1056 -30.89 40.96 8.63
C ASN A 1056 -31.13 42.47 8.64
N THR A 1057 -30.07 43.20 8.34
CA THR A 1057 -30.06 44.64 8.09
C THR A 1057 -31.19 45.08 7.15
N ILE A 1058 -31.47 44.35 6.07
CA ILE A 1058 -32.52 44.71 5.10
C ILE A 1058 -33.90 44.61 5.76
N THR A 1059 -34.20 43.54 6.49
CA THR A 1059 -35.47 43.37 7.21
C THR A 1059 -35.68 44.49 8.23
N TYR A 1060 -34.65 44.85 9.00
CA TYR A 1060 -34.69 45.98 9.94
C TYR A 1060 -34.97 47.30 9.20
N THR A 1061 -34.23 47.58 8.12
CA THR A 1061 -34.42 48.77 7.29
C THR A 1061 -35.84 48.86 6.73
N THR A 1062 -36.36 47.76 6.20
CA THR A 1062 -37.72 47.67 5.66
C THR A 1062 -38.77 47.93 6.74
N MET A 1063 -38.62 47.35 7.93
CA MET A 1063 -39.56 47.53 9.03
C MET A 1063 -39.53 48.95 9.60
N ILE A 1064 -38.34 49.52 9.78
CA ILE A 1064 -38.15 50.91 10.23
C ILE A 1064 -38.74 51.89 9.20
N SER A 1065 -38.47 51.68 7.92
CA SER A 1065 -39.06 52.49 6.84
C SER A 1065 -40.58 52.37 6.79
N GLY A 1066 -41.12 51.16 7.01
CA GLY A 1066 -42.55 50.92 7.11
C GLY A 1066 -43.19 51.68 8.26
N LEU A 1067 -42.66 51.53 9.48
CA LEU A 1067 -43.16 52.20 10.69
C LEU A 1067 -43.02 53.73 10.62
N ALA A 1068 -41.91 54.23 10.06
CA ALA A 1068 -41.69 55.65 9.82
C ALA A 1068 -42.75 56.25 8.88
N ARG A 1069 -43.18 55.51 7.84
CA ARG A 1069 -44.22 55.95 6.89
C ARG A 1069 -45.64 55.94 7.48
N VAL A 1070 -45.88 55.13 8.52
CA VAL A 1070 -47.16 55.10 9.26
C VAL A 1070 -47.27 56.27 10.25
N GLY A 1071 -46.14 56.88 10.62
CA GLY A 1071 -46.08 57.88 11.68
C GLY A 1071 -45.87 57.29 13.09
N ASN A 1072 -45.68 55.96 13.22
CA ASN A 1072 -45.32 55.32 14.49
C ASN A 1072 -43.81 55.42 14.73
N VAL A 1073 -43.34 56.66 14.90
CA VAL A 1073 -41.91 56.98 14.92
C VAL A 1073 -41.22 56.52 16.21
N LEU A 1074 -41.96 56.37 17.31
CA LEU A 1074 -41.43 55.91 18.59
C LEU A 1074 -40.96 54.45 18.52
N GLU A 1075 -41.80 53.57 17.98
CA GLU A 1075 -41.42 52.16 17.77
C GLU A 1075 -40.31 52.01 16.73
N ALA A 1076 -40.34 52.83 15.66
CA ALA A 1076 -39.26 52.85 14.67
C ALA A 1076 -37.90 53.22 15.30
N LYS A 1077 -37.88 54.17 16.24
CA LYS A 1077 -36.67 54.60 16.98
C LYS A 1077 -36.16 53.49 17.89
N ASP A 1078 -37.06 52.82 18.63
CA ASP A 1078 -36.69 51.71 19.50
C ASP A 1078 -36.10 50.54 18.67
N LEU A 1079 -36.71 50.22 17.53
CA LEU A 1079 -36.20 49.18 16.62
C LEU A 1079 -34.82 49.51 16.06
N PHE A 1080 -34.57 50.79 15.75
CA PHE A 1080 -33.29 51.29 15.26
C PHE A 1080 -32.17 51.20 16.31
N GLU A 1081 -32.46 51.54 17.57
CA GLU A 1081 -31.49 51.40 18.67
C GLU A 1081 -31.25 49.94 19.06
N ARG A 1082 -32.28 49.09 19.00
CA ARG A 1082 -32.11 47.62 19.12
C ARG A 1082 -31.23 47.05 18.01
N PHE A 1083 -31.32 47.60 16.80
CA PHE A 1083 -30.48 47.17 15.69
C PHE A 1083 -29.00 47.54 15.91
N LYS A 1084 -28.71 48.74 16.42
CA LYS A 1084 -27.34 49.15 16.80
C LYS A 1084 -26.78 48.30 17.95
N SER A 1085 -27.55 48.10 19.01
CA SER A 1085 -27.10 47.37 20.21
C SER A 1085 -26.89 45.87 19.98
N SER A 1086 -27.57 45.27 19.01
CA SER A 1086 -27.34 43.87 18.59
C SER A 1086 -26.09 43.69 17.70
N GLY A 1087 -25.31 44.75 17.47
CA GLY A 1087 -24.10 44.73 16.63
C GLY A 1087 -24.39 44.90 15.13
N GLY A 1088 -25.61 45.27 14.76
CA GLY A 1088 -25.99 45.59 13.38
C GLY A 1088 -25.43 46.94 12.94
N ILE A 1089 -24.99 47.03 11.68
CA ILE A 1089 -24.53 48.27 11.06
C ILE A 1089 -25.69 48.82 10.21
N PRO A 1090 -26.36 49.93 10.61
CA PRO A 1090 -27.43 50.53 9.81
C PRO A 1090 -26.90 50.99 8.46
N ASP A 1091 -27.60 50.60 7.40
CA ASP A 1091 -27.28 51.04 6.05
C ASP A 1091 -27.75 52.48 5.80
N SER A 1092 -27.29 53.06 4.69
CA SER A 1092 -27.68 54.43 4.33
C SER A 1092 -29.20 54.57 4.17
N ALA A 1093 -29.89 53.54 3.70
CA ALA A 1093 -31.34 53.56 3.55
C ALA A 1093 -32.08 53.63 4.91
N CYS A 1094 -31.57 52.93 5.94
CA CYS A 1094 -32.13 52.93 7.29
C CYS A 1094 -32.07 54.32 7.94
N TYR A 1095 -30.90 54.97 7.90
CA TYR A 1095 -30.75 56.32 8.43
C TYR A 1095 -31.64 57.33 7.70
N ASN A 1096 -31.67 57.29 6.37
CA ASN A 1096 -32.53 58.19 5.58
C ASN A 1096 -34.01 57.99 5.89
N ALA A 1097 -34.47 56.73 6.01
CA ALA A 1097 -35.85 56.41 6.37
C ALA A 1097 -36.23 56.92 7.77
N MET A 1098 -35.30 56.84 8.73
CA MET A 1098 -35.53 57.33 10.09
C MET A 1098 -35.55 58.86 10.17
N ILE A 1099 -34.67 59.55 9.42
CA ILE A 1099 -34.67 61.01 9.31
C ILE A 1099 -35.96 61.51 8.68
N GLU A 1100 -36.42 60.88 7.58
CA GLU A 1100 -37.71 61.20 6.96
C GLU A 1100 -38.89 60.98 7.93
N GLY A 1101 -38.90 59.86 8.66
CA GLY A 1101 -39.93 59.57 9.67
C GLY A 1101 -39.99 60.60 10.79
N LEU A 1102 -38.84 60.94 11.40
CA LEU A 1102 -38.75 61.92 12.49
C LEU A 1102 -39.11 63.33 12.02
N SER A 1103 -38.71 63.70 10.80
CA SER A 1103 -39.03 64.99 10.20
C SER A 1103 -40.53 65.12 9.94
N ASN A 1104 -41.18 64.08 9.40
CA ASN A 1104 -42.62 64.07 9.16
C ASN A 1104 -43.46 64.08 10.46
N ALA A 1105 -42.90 63.62 11.58
CA ALA A 1105 -43.54 63.68 12.90
C ALA A 1105 -43.19 64.96 13.70
N ASN A 1106 -42.66 65.99 13.05
CA ASN A 1106 -42.24 67.27 13.66
C ASN A 1106 -41.21 67.15 14.80
N LYS A 1107 -40.43 66.06 14.87
CA LYS A 1107 -39.30 65.91 15.79
C LYS A 1107 -37.99 66.33 15.12
N ALA A 1108 -37.95 67.59 14.67
CA ALA A 1108 -36.90 68.10 13.80
C ALA A 1108 -35.49 68.02 14.41
N MET A 1109 -35.35 68.27 15.71
CA MET A 1109 -34.04 68.23 16.38
C MET A 1109 -33.47 66.80 16.50
N ASP A 1110 -34.31 65.82 16.84
CA ASP A 1110 -33.93 64.40 16.84
C ASP A 1110 -33.49 63.96 15.43
N ALA A 1111 -34.21 64.39 14.38
CA ALA A 1111 -33.86 64.10 12.99
C ALA A 1111 -32.50 64.73 12.59
N TYR A 1112 -32.22 65.95 13.05
CA TYR A 1112 -30.94 66.64 12.82
C TYR A 1112 -29.76 65.94 13.52
N THR A 1113 -29.94 65.45 14.75
CA THR A 1113 -28.87 64.69 15.43
C THR A 1113 -28.51 63.40 14.68
N LEU A 1114 -29.51 62.71 14.13
CA LEU A 1114 -29.30 61.51 13.31
C LEU A 1114 -28.61 61.84 11.97
N PHE A 1115 -28.91 63.01 11.39
CA PHE A 1115 -28.29 63.54 10.16
C PHE A 1115 -26.79 63.83 10.35
N GLU A 1116 -26.40 64.42 11.48
CA GLU A 1116 -24.99 64.61 11.83
C GLU A 1116 -24.27 63.28 12.07
N GLU A 1117 -24.92 62.32 12.76
CA GLU A 1117 -24.37 60.97 12.95
C GLU A 1117 -24.11 60.27 11.61
N THR A 1118 -25.00 60.44 10.62
CA THR A 1118 -24.84 59.87 9.28
C THR A 1118 -23.65 60.47 8.54
N ARG A 1119 -23.45 61.78 8.68
CA ARG A 1119 -22.36 62.52 8.04
C ARG A 1119 -20.99 62.10 8.58
N LEU A 1120 -20.86 61.98 9.91
CA LEU A 1120 -19.64 61.53 10.56
C LEU A 1120 -19.26 60.09 10.17
N LYS A 1121 -20.25 59.22 9.92
CA LYS A 1121 -20.04 57.83 9.48
C LYS A 1121 -19.77 57.69 7.97
N GLY A 1122 -19.86 58.76 7.19
CA GLY A 1122 -19.64 58.74 5.74
C GLY A 1122 -20.73 57.99 4.95
N CYS A 1123 -21.93 57.83 5.51
CA CYS A 1123 -23.05 57.18 4.84
C CYS A 1123 -23.72 58.13 3.82
N ARG A 1124 -24.28 57.58 2.73
CA ARG A 1124 -24.85 58.38 1.64
C ARG A 1124 -26.24 58.90 2.02
N ILE A 1125 -26.39 60.22 2.14
CA ILE A 1125 -27.68 60.86 2.41
C ILE A 1125 -28.42 61.06 1.08
N TYR A 1126 -29.75 60.90 1.07
CA TYR A 1126 -30.57 61.11 -0.14
C TYR A 1126 -31.07 62.55 -0.23
N SER A 1127 -31.15 63.08 -1.47
CA SER A 1127 -31.60 64.46 -1.71
C SER A 1127 -33.02 64.71 -1.18
N LYS A 1128 -33.90 63.71 -1.33
CA LYS A 1128 -35.26 63.73 -0.80
C LYS A 1128 -35.30 63.88 0.73
N THR A 1129 -34.45 63.14 1.44
CA THR A 1129 -34.36 63.16 2.90
C THR A 1129 -33.93 64.55 3.41
N CYS A 1130 -32.95 65.18 2.76
CA CYS A 1130 -32.52 66.54 3.10
C CYS A 1130 -33.65 67.58 2.91
N VAL A 1131 -34.45 67.46 1.85
CA VAL A 1131 -35.59 68.36 1.60
C VAL A 1131 -36.65 68.22 2.68
N VAL A 1132 -37.00 66.99 3.08
CA VAL A 1132 -37.99 66.72 4.14
C VAL A 1132 -37.50 67.22 5.50
N LEU A 1133 -36.20 67.06 5.80
CA LEU A 1133 -35.59 67.58 7.04
C LEU A 1133 -35.54 69.11 7.07
N LEU A 1134 -35.23 69.76 5.94
CA LEU A 1134 -35.25 71.22 5.82
C LEU A 1134 -36.64 71.80 6.10
N ASP A 1135 -37.68 71.20 5.52
CA ASP A 1135 -39.06 71.62 5.75
C ASP A 1135 -39.46 71.49 7.23
N ALA A 1136 -39.07 70.39 7.89
CA ALA A 1136 -39.31 70.19 9.31
C ALA A 1136 -38.52 71.18 10.21
N LEU A 1137 -37.27 71.51 9.87
CA LEU A 1137 -36.46 72.47 10.64
C LEU A 1137 -36.95 73.91 10.49
N HIS A 1138 -37.42 74.29 9.30
CA HIS A 1138 -38.06 75.60 9.09
C HIS A 1138 -39.38 75.73 9.87
N LYS A 1139 -40.16 74.66 9.99
CA LYS A 1139 -41.41 74.65 10.80
C LYS A 1139 -41.17 74.81 12.31
N VAL A 1140 -39.95 74.57 12.79
CA VAL A 1140 -39.57 74.67 14.22
C VAL A 1140 -38.63 75.87 14.45
N ASP A 1141 -38.50 76.78 13.48
CA ASP A 1141 -37.66 77.99 13.53
C ASP A 1141 -36.16 77.76 13.86
N CYS A 1142 -35.63 76.57 13.56
CA CYS A 1142 -34.22 76.20 13.79
C CYS A 1142 -33.32 76.58 12.60
N LEU A 1143 -33.10 77.89 12.41
CA LEU A 1143 -32.49 78.47 11.19
C LEU A 1143 -31.01 78.08 10.96
N GLU A 1144 -30.21 77.92 12.02
CA GLU A 1144 -28.78 77.56 11.89
C GLU A 1144 -28.59 76.14 11.35
N GLN A 1145 -29.36 75.19 11.89
CA GLN A 1145 -29.34 73.77 11.49
C GLN A 1145 -29.88 73.61 10.06
N ALA A 1146 -30.91 74.38 9.69
CA ALA A 1146 -31.44 74.41 8.32
C ALA A 1146 -30.39 74.91 7.30
N ALA A 1147 -29.57 75.91 7.65
CA ALA A 1147 -28.50 76.39 6.77
C ALA A 1147 -27.45 75.30 6.46
N ILE A 1148 -27.11 74.47 7.45
CA ILE A 1148 -26.15 73.35 7.32
C ILE A 1148 -26.71 72.26 6.40
N VAL A 1149 -27.96 71.82 6.60
CA VAL A 1149 -28.61 70.82 5.74
C VAL A 1149 -28.76 71.36 4.30
N GLY A 1150 -29.06 72.64 4.14
CA GLY A 1150 -29.16 73.31 2.85
C GLY A 1150 -27.83 73.40 2.09
N ALA A 1151 -26.69 73.53 2.79
CA ALA A 1151 -25.36 73.49 2.19
C ALA A 1151 -25.03 72.09 1.62
N VAL A 1152 -25.31 71.03 2.38
CA VAL A 1152 -25.09 69.64 1.95
C VAL A 1152 -25.95 69.29 0.73
N LEU A 1153 -27.21 69.74 0.69
CA LEU A 1153 -28.08 69.52 -0.47
C LEU A 1153 -27.54 70.19 -1.74
N ARG A 1154 -26.93 71.39 -1.63
CA ARG A 1154 -26.30 72.09 -2.76
C ARG A 1154 -25.04 71.38 -3.26
N GLU A 1155 -24.22 70.82 -2.38
CA GLU A 1155 -23.05 70.01 -2.77
C GLU A 1155 -23.47 68.72 -3.49
N MET A 1156 -24.50 68.05 -3.00
CA MET A 1156 -25.05 66.86 -3.64
C MET A 1156 -25.57 67.14 -5.06
N ALA A 1157 -26.29 68.26 -5.25
CA ALA A 1157 -26.80 68.68 -6.55
C ALA A 1157 -25.65 68.94 -7.57
N LYS A 1158 -24.53 69.53 -7.12
CA LYS A 1158 -23.33 69.71 -7.96
C LYS A 1158 -22.68 68.38 -8.35
N SER A 1159 -22.60 67.42 -7.41
CA SER A 1159 -22.02 66.09 -7.68
C SER A 1159 -22.82 65.26 -8.69
N GLN A 1160 -24.16 65.32 -8.64
CA GLN A 1160 -25.02 64.58 -9.58
C GLN A 1160 -24.95 65.14 -11.01
N HIS A 1161 -24.76 66.45 -11.15
CA HIS A 1161 -24.59 67.10 -12.45
C HIS A 1161 -23.27 66.68 -13.14
N ALA A 1162 -22.20 66.46 -12.37
CA ALA A 1162 -20.91 65.99 -12.88
C ALA A 1162 -20.97 64.53 -13.39
N THR A 1163 -21.68 63.64 -12.68
CA THR A 1163 -21.85 62.22 -13.08
C THR A 1163 -22.79 61.99 -14.27
N ARG A 1164 -23.61 62.97 -14.67
CA ARG A 1164 -24.43 62.88 -15.90
C ARG A 1164 -23.68 63.31 -17.16
N LEU A 1165 -22.50 63.90 -17.02
CA LEU A 1165 -21.62 64.35 -18.10
C LEU A 1165 -20.45 63.37 -18.38
N SER A 1166 -20.35 62.28 -17.61
CA SER A 1166 -19.39 61.17 -17.78
C SER A 1166 -20.12 59.89 -18.18
#